data_AF-A0A7V7DS65-F1
#
_entry.id   AF-A0A7V7DS65-F1
#
_cell.length_a   1.000
_cell.length_b   1.000
_cell.length_c   1.000
_cell.angle_alpha   90.00
_cell.angle_beta   90.00
_cell.angle_gamma   90.00
#
_symmetry.space_group_name_H-M   'P 1'
#
loop_
_entity.id
_entity.type
_entity.pdbx_description
1 polymer ?
#
loop_
_entity_poly.entity_id
_entity_poly.type
_entity_poly.pdbx_seq_one_letter_code
_entity_poly.pdbx_strand_id
1 'polypeptide(L)'
;MKHRLMFACFFGVFVFLTIPSAVLAAVIWCNPGNKGSCDGTTRATGYRTLWQAMATMSPNDELIIVNGDWRQMEGMTISDADHMPPDGADGYTRVRAETDWGVKLPHIHIDTGKPHGFMEFRGFVFDNRFMKNGAAHHVYNMHHTKFIRCGFLAHGLKGNNHCMGFGNSDYNDRSKSSYNLMEECIAWGSGRYMLISWNGEKNIFRRCLVRHDYNDAQQIFNFRAYACDQTIYQNCISIDSDRIEHYAKPLSGESGGFWVGDQYGANGNVVDGCISIKDIQLPYYISGSEGKGQNVVKDSIALDVTVPGEPTLSAFVLKSNTNVIASNLLGIKAFNKSQDGFYGKKGGTLTVADSILRDVGNVGLRANQTANNNHYQAGQCVLADRNKGLAKLKGMFFCWGSGSTDYDPLQNGLKYPVRIEQDSPLASAGQDGERCGPEILKKIGVSGTLYGEPGWDKVTDENLWPFPNEKKIWELMRETVDGVSGIYGFCGDWQTLTNYIWGYFGNTVPPFNVQAIPGDGTVSLSWDAPPEITLKTITGFNVYEVKNGARTLMGGTVTGNQTYSKTISGLVSGRQYEFAVASIDKAKGESGLSYIVKVIPKRIEELSPKKTVSDKTARTGKNVDDSADPSVKDLPVGTEKKNDDVVRVEASPAKKFTNRLGMKFVLISPGTFEMGLLSDGQNQTNGAAPHRVVLTKGFYMQETEVSQGQWKALMGADPSFFKNCGGDCPVEQVSWNETQVFIEKLNDLEKTDVYRLPTEAEWEYACRAGTKTPFSFGECLSTAHANYCGHYPLDGCEKGLYREKPVSMKEFSPNEWGLTGMYGNVWEWCQDWFGPYSGGVLTDPKGPSSGKLRVFRGGGWNSYAKACRSGNRGGAEPAKYFANLGFRLVKEP
;
A
#
# COMPACT_ATOMS: atom_id res chain seq x y z
N MET A 1 -45.63 -70.52 2.00
CA MET A 1 -44.45 -70.17 2.81
C MET A 1 -43.29 -69.82 1.89
N LYS A 2 -42.69 -68.64 2.11
CA LYS A 2 -41.40 -68.14 1.60
C LYS A 2 -41.19 -68.11 0.07
N HIS A 3 -41.36 -66.92 -0.53
CA HIS A 3 -40.86 -66.61 -1.87
C HIS A 3 -39.35 -66.33 -1.83
N ARG A 4 -38.61 -67.00 -2.73
CA ARG A 4 -37.18 -66.83 -2.98
C ARG A 4 -36.98 -65.70 -4.01
N LEU A 5 -36.15 -64.73 -3.66
CA LEU A 5 -35.64 -63.68 -4.54
C LEU A 5 -34.43 -64.22 -5.33
N MET A 6 -34.43 -64.03 -6.66
CA MET A 6 -33.27 -64.19 -7.52
C MET A 6 -32.37 -62.95 -7.41
N PHE A 7 -31.05 -63.15 -7.29
CA PHE A 7 -30.03 -62.12 -7.47
C PHE A 7 -29.24 -62.44 -8.75
N ALA A 8 -29.13 -61.46 -9.65
CA ALA A 8 -28.35 -61.52 -10.88
C ALA A 8 -26.98 -60.85 -10.68
N CYS A 9 -25.96 -61.45 -11.29
CA CYS A 9 -24.55 -61.05 -11.27
C CYS A 9 -24.28 -59.75 -12.03
N PHE A 10 -23.33 -58.94 -11.54
CA PHE A 10 -22.65 -57.90 -12.31
C PHE A 10 -21.12 -58.09 -12.23
N PHE A 11 -20.48 -58.05 -13.39
CA PHE A 11 -19.03 -58.07 -13.60
C PHE A 11 -18.39 -56.74 -13.13
N GLY A 12 -17.32 -56.83 -12.36
CA GLY A 12 -16.51 -55.66 -11.93
C GLY A 12 -15.42 -55.32 -12.93
N VAL A 13 -15.46 -54.11 -13.47
CA VAL A 13 -14.37 -53.46 -14.21
C VAL A 13 -13.55 -52.66 -13.21
N PHE A 14 -12.26 -52.98 -13.03
CA PHE A 14 -11.33 -52.17 -12.27
C PHE A 14 -10.94 -50.93 -13.08
N VAL A 15 -11.47 -49.77 -12.71
CA VAL A 15 -10.97 -48.47 -13.16
C VAL A 15 -9.87 -48.05 -12.18
N PHE A 16 -8.62 -48.00 -12.64
CA PHE A 16 -7.55 -47.32 -11.93
C PHE A 16 -7.85 -45.80 -11.98
N LEU A 17 -8.40 -45.25 -10.90
CA LEU A 17 -8.35 -43.80 -10.66
C LEU A 17 -6.91 -43.45 -10.26
N THR A 18 -6.09 -43.05 -11.23
CA THR A 18 -4.91 -42.25 -10.94
C THR A 18 -5.39 -40.85 -10.56
N ILE A 19 -5.41 -40.56 -9.26
CA ILE A 19 -5.48 -39.19 -8.75
C ILE A 19 -4.21 -38.50 -9.29
N PRO A 20 -4.30 -37.39 -10.06
CA PRO A 20 -3.10 -36.63 -10.39
C PRO A 20 -2.55 -36.10 -9.07
N SER A 21 -1.34 -36.52 -8.69
CA SER A 21 -0.60 -35.83 -7.64
C SER A 21 -0.47 -34.37 -8.08
N ALA A 22 -1.13 -33.45 -7.36
CA ALA A 22 -0.85 -32.04 -7.49
C ALA A 22 0.65 -31.86 -7.19
N VAL A 23 1.44 -31.58 -8.22
CA VAL A 23 2.82 -31.16 -8.04
C VAL A 23 2.74 -29.85 -7.26
N LEU A 24 3.31 -29.83 -6.05
CA LEU A 24 3.39 -28.63 -5.23
C LEU A 24 4.19 -27.58 -6.01
N ALA A 25 3.63 -26.38 -6.17
CA ALA A 25 4.33 -25.25 -6.77
C ALA A 25 5.65 -25.00 -6.02
N ALA A 26 6.76 -25.01 -6.76
CA ALA A 26 8.09 -24.80 -6.22
C ALA A 26 8.41 -23.30 -6.12
N VAL A 27 9.27 -22.94 -5.16
CA VAL A 27 9.92 -21.64 -5.12
C VAL A 27 11.33 -21.79 -5.70
N ILE A 28 11.58 -21.10 -6.80
CA ILE A 28 12.85 -21.10 -7.52
C ILE A 28 13.53 -19.74 -7.28
N TRP A 29 14.83 -19.76 -7.04
CA TRP A 29 15.64 -18.57 -6.84
C TRP A 29 16.50 -18.27 -8.07
N CYS A 30 16.51 -17.01 -8.49
CA CYS A 30 17.51 -16.45 -9.38
C CYS A 30 18.40 -15.48 -8.57
N ASN A 31 19.68 -15.82 -8.45
CA ASN A 31 20.68 -14.98 -7.80
C ASN A 31 21.86 -14.78 -8.77
N PRO A 32 21.84 -13.68 -9.54
CA PRO A 32 22.92 -13.37 -10.47
C PRO A 32 24.30 -13.16 -9.80
N GLY A 33 24.32 -12.91 -8.49
CA GLY A 33 25.53 -12.83 -7.68
C GLY A 33 26.07 -14.20 -7.20
N ASN A 34 25.39 -15.31 -7.49
CA ASN A 34 25.81 -16.64 -7.04
C ASN A 34 27.12 -17.09 -7.72
N LYS A 35 28.11 -17.46 -6.90
CA LYS A 35 29.41 -17.99 -7.34
C LYS A 35 29.59 -19.50 -7.07
N GLY A 36 28.67 -20.12 -6.35
CA GLY A 36 28.69 -21.52 -5.93
C GLY A 36 27.89 -22.45 -6.84
N SER A 37 27.40 -23.55 -6.27
CA SER A 37 26.50 -24.49 -6.95
C SER A 37 25.18 -23.82 -7.33
N CYS A 38 24.55 -24.36 -8.38
CA CYS A 38 23.41 -23.76 -9.05
C CYS A 38 22.30 -24.82 -9.13
N ASP A 39 21.35 -24.77 -8.19
CA ASP A 39 20.19 -25.68 -8.16
C ASP A 39 18.85 -24.95 -7.98
N GLY A 40 18.87 -23.62 -7.75
CA GLY A 40 17.65 -22.81 -7.67
C GLY A 40 16.84 -22.96 -6.38
N THR A 41 17.20 -23.87 -5.48
CA THR A 41 16.35 -24.23 -4.33
C THR A 41 16.40 -23.21 -3.19
N THR A 42 17.49 -22.44 -3.09
CA THR A 42 17.67 -21.41 -2.07
C THR A 42 18.27 -20.14 -2.66
N ARG A 43 18.12 -19.02 -1.94
CA ARG A 43 18.76 -17.74 -2.32
C ARG A 43 20.25 -17.86 -2.59
N ALA A 44 20.98 -18.68 -1.83
CA ALA A 44 22.43 -18.85 -1.98
C ALA A 44 22.81 -19.72 -3.19
N THR A 45 21.93 -20.65 -3.60
CA THR A 45 22.12 -21.62 -4.68
C THR A 45 21.34 -21.24 -5.95
N GLY A 46 20.76 -20.04 -5.96
CA GLY A 46 19.91 -19.55 -7.04
C GLY A 46 20.60 -19.56 -8.41
N TYR A 47 19.80 -19.73 -9.45
CA TYR A 47 20.26 -19.69 -10.83
C TYR A 47 20.93 -18.34 -11.15
N ARG A 48 21.99 -18.38 -11.96
CA ARG A 48 22.83 -17.19 -12.21
C ARG A 48 22.21 -16.27 -13.26
N THR A 49 21.33 -16.80 -14.11
CA THR A 49 20.60 -16.02 -15.11
C THR A 49 19.11 -16.28 -14.99
N LEU A 50 18.32 -15.33 -15.47
CA LEU A 50 16.87 -15.44 -15.53
C LEU A 50 16.46 -16.60 -16.43
N TRP A 51 17.14 -16.78 -17.57
CA TRP A 51 16.88 -17.88 -18.51
C TRP A 51 17.10 -19.26 -17.88
N GLN A 52 18.17 -19.43 -17.10
CA GLN A 52 18.41 -20.68 -16.37
C GLN A 52 17.28 -20.98 -15.39
N ALA A 53 16.82 -19.97 -14.67
CA ALA A 53 15.73 -20.14 -13.72
C ALA A 53 14.41 -20.49 -14.41
N MET A 54 14.02 -19.73 -15.43
CA MET A 54 12.77 -19.92 -16.16
C MET A 54 12.69 -21.28 -16.85
N ALA A 55 13.81 -21.78 -17.40
CA ALA A 55 13.88 -23.10 -18.02
C ALA A 55 13.61 -24.28 -17.05
N THR A 56 13.67 -24.03 -15.74
CA THR A 56 13.40 -25.06 -14.71
C THR A 56 11.99 -25.00 -14.14
N MET A 57 11.23 -23.97 -14.47
CA MET A 57 9.90 -23.74 -13.91
C MET A 57 8.87 -24.72 -14.47
N SER A 58 7.96 -25.12 -13.60
CA SER A 58 6.69 -25.78 -13.92
C SER A 58 5.52 -24.81 -13.77
N PRO A 59 4.34 -25.10 -14.37
CA PRO A 59 3.12 -24.33 -14.15
C PRO A 59 2.83 -24.06 -12.66
N ASN A 60 2.46 -22.82 -12.34
CA ASN A 60 2.18 -22.30 -10.99
C ASN A 60 3.40 -22.10 -10.06
N ASP A 61 4.62 -22.40 -10.50
CA ASP A 61 5.82 -22.13 -9.70
C ASP A 61 6.01 -20.62 -9.44
N GLU A 62 6.76 -20.30 -8.38
CA GLU A 62 7.20 -18.95 -8.07
C GLU A 62 8.71 -18.80 -8.27
N LEU A 63 9.11 -17.85 -9.11
CA LEU A 63 10.49 -17.42 -9.26
C LEU A 63 10.75 -16.12 -8.49
N ILE A 64 11.72 -16.14 -7.58
CA ILE A 64 12.20 -14.97 -6.83
C ILE A 64 13.57 -14.54 -7.35
N ILE A 65 13.68 -13.30 -7.79
CA ILE A 65 14.96 -12.70 -8.22
C ILE A 65 15.53 -11.84 -7.10
N VAL A 66 16.78 -12.10 -6.73
CA VAL A 66 17.50 -11.32 -5.71
C VAL A 66 17.68 -9.87 -6.17
N ASN A 67 17.45 -8.93 -5.25
CA ASN A 67 17.60 -7.50 -5.47
C ASN A 67 18.96 -7.15 -6.10
N GLY A 68 18.95 -6.23 -7.06
CA GLY A 68 20.16 -5.79 -7.74
C GLY A 68 19.89 -5.14 -9.08
N ASP A 69 20.96 -4.64 -9.67
CA ASP A 69 20.96 -4.08 -11.02
C ASP A 69 21.58 -5.07 -11.99
N TRP A 70 20.74 -5.73 -12.77
CA TRP A 70 21.13 -6.81 -13.67
C TRP A 70 20.98 -6.41 -15.15
N ARG A 71 20.82 -5.10 -15.44
CA ARG A 71 20.58 -4.56 -16.79
C ARG A 71 21.70 -4.83 -17.80
N GLN A 72 22.92 -5.10 -17.35
CA GLN A 72 24.06 -5.35 -18.23
C GLN A 72 24.50 -6.82 -18.27
N MET A 73 23.74 -7.71 -17.62
CA MET A 73 24.08 -9.12 -17.55
C MET A 73 23.37 -9.90 -18.67
N GLU A 74 24.13 -10.78 -19.33
CA GLU A 74 23.58 -11.73 -20.30
C GLU A 74 22.59 -12.69 -19.62
N GLY A 75 21.53 -13.05 -20.33
CA GLY A 75 20.53 -13.97 -19.82
C GLY A 75 19.51 -13.36 -18.85
N MET A 76 19.42 -12.03 -18.79
CA MET A 76 18.48 -11.31 -17.92
C MET A 76 17.34 -10.60 -18.68
N THR A 77 17.29 -10.71 -20.01
CA THR A 77 16.16 -10.22 -20.81
C THR A 77 15.01 -11.23 -20.81
N ILE A 78 13.79 -10.74 -20.98
CA ILE A 78 12.64 -11.58 -21.32
C ILE A 78 12.31 -11.19 -22.76
N SER A 79 12.77 -11.91 -23.78
CA SER A 79 12.74 -11.40 -25.17
C SER A 79 12.06 -12.33 -26.18
N ASP A 80 11.79 -13.58 -25.81
CA ASP A 80 11.41 -14.66 -26.72
C ASP A 80 10.61 -15.73 -25.95
N ALA A 81 9.95 -16.65 -26.66
CA ALA A 81 9.19 -17.74 -26.05
C ALA A 81 10.05 -18.64 -25.13
N ASP A 82 11.34 -18.82 -25.44
CA ASP A 82 12.26 -19.62 -24.64
C ASP A 82 12.71 -18.91 -23.35
N HIS A 83 12.38 -17.62 -23.21
CA HIS A 83 12.74 -16.77 -22.07
C HIS A 83 11.49 -16.41 -21.23
N MET A 84 10.48 -17.28 -21.25
CA MET A 84 9.20 -17.08 -20.57
C MET A 84 8.93 -18.15 -19.52
N PRO A 85 8.27 -17.78 -18.40
CA PRO A 85 7.73 -18.77 -17.50
C PRO A 85 6.59 -19.55 -18.19
N PRO A 86 6.35 -20.81 -17.82
CA PRO A 86 5.22 -21.58 -18.32
C PRO A 86 3.89 -20.97 -17.86
N ASP A 87 2.84 -21.20 -18.63
CA ASP A 87 1.46 -20.85 -18.24
C ASP A 87 1.10 -21.53 -16.91
N GLY A 88 0.32 -20.83 -16.09
CA GLY A 88 -0.32 -21.44 -14.93
C GLY A 88 -1.35 -22.49 -15.35
N ALA A 89 -1.55 -23.51 -14.50
CA ALA A 89 -2.53 -24.58 -14.77
C ALA A 89 -3.89 -24.29 -14.12
N ASP A 90 -3.92 -24.21 -12.79
CA ASP A 90 -5.11 -23.89 -11.97
C ASP A 90 -4.90 -22.59 -11.15
N GLY A 91 -3.88 -21.81 -11.53
CA GLY A 91 -3.39 -20.65 -10.80
C GLY A 91 -2.45 -19.82 -11.65
N TYR A 92 -1.56 -19.07 -11.01
CA TYR A 92 -0.61 -18.19 -11.68
C TYR A 92 0.81 -18.68 -11.51
N THR A 93 1.56 -18.78 -12.60
CA THR A 93 3.04 -18.83 -12.51
C THR A 93 3.54 -17.43 -12.17
N ARG A 94 4.34 -17.31 -11.11
CA ARG A 94 4.74 -16.01 -10.56
C ARG A 94 6.22 -15.77 -10.77
N VAL A 95 6.56 -14.55 -11.19
CA VAL A 95 7.94 -14.07 -11.27
C VAL A 95 7.99 -12.77 -10.50
N ARG A 96 8.76 -12.72 -9.41
CA ARG A 96 8.82 -11.53 -8.56
C ARG A 96 10.23 -11.16 -8.14
N ALA A 97 10.44 -9.86 -7.96
CA ALA A 97 11.59 -9.36 -7.24
C ALA A 97 11.51 -9.72 -5.75
N GLU A 98 12.66 -9.84 -5.09
CA GLU A 98 12.75 -10.02 -3.63
C GLU A 98 12.07 -8.86 -2.88
N THR A 99 12.17 -7.63 -3.41
CA THR A 99 11.42 -6.46 -2.96
C THR A 99 10.86 -5.67 -4.14
N ASP A 100 9.70 -5.04 -3.95
CA ASP A 100 9.07 -4.24 -5.00
C ASP A 100 10.02 -3.12 -5.49
N TRP A 101 10.24 -3.06 -6.81
CA TRP A 101 11.22 -2.22 -7.52
C TRP A 101 12.69 -2.43 -7.12
N GLY A 102 13.02 -3.57 -6.50
CA GLY A 102 14.38 -3.89 -6.04
C GLY A 102 15.27 -4.56 -7.09
N VAL A 103 14.69 -5.01 -8.21
CA VAL A 103 15.39 -5.69 -9.30
C VAL A 103 15.27 -4.88 -10.59
N LYS A 104 16.41 -4.48 -11.17
CA LYS A 104 16.45 -3.83 -12.49
C LYS A 104 16.82 -4.84 -13.58
N LEU A 105 15.99 -4.94 -14.60
CA LEU A 105 16.16 -5.83 -15.75
C LEU A 105 16.31 -5.03 -17.05
N PRO A 106 17.07 -5.54 -18.03
CA PRO A 106 17.31 -4.83 -19.28
C PRO A 106 16.05 -4.64 -20.13
N HIS A 107 15.24 -5.69 -20.27
CA HIS A 107 14.18 -5.65 -21.29
C HIS A 107 13.12 -6.73 -21.06
N ILE A 108 11.90 -6.43 -21.50
CA ILE A 108 10.79 -7.37 -21.60
C ILE A 108 10.09 -7.15 -22.94
N HIS A 109 10.10 -8.16 -23.79
CA HIS A 109 9.49 -8.18 -25.11
C HIS A 109 9.03 -9.61 -25.37
N ILE A 110 7.72 -9.79 -25.52
CA ILE A 110 7.11 -11.09 -25.69
C ILE A 110 6.32 -11.02 -26.99
N ASP A 111 6.68 -11.86 -27.95
CA ASP A 111 5.87 -12.17 -29.13
C ASP A 111 6.00 -13.65 -29.46
N THR A 112 5.12 -14.44 -28.87
CA THR A 112 5.10 -15.91 -28.99
C THR A 112 4.37 -16.39 -30.24
N GLY A 113 3.71 -15.50 -30.98
CA GLY A 113 2.80 -15.87 -32.09
C GLY A 113 1.58 -16.71 -31.68
N LYS A 114 1.40 -17.04 -30.39
CA LYS A 114 0.31 -17.84 -29.82
C LYS A 114 -0.16 -17.24 -28.50
N PRO A 115 -1.42 -17.45 -28.07
CA PRO A 115 -1.86 -17.02 -26.74
C PRO A 115 -1.00 -17.63 -25.62
N HIS A 116 -0.62 -16.81 -24.64
CA HIS A 116 0.12 -17.19 -23.43
C HIS A 116 -0.52 -16.45 -22.23
N GLY A 117 -0.55 -17.02 -21.03
CA GLY A 117 -1.29 -16.39 -19.93
C GLY A 117 -1.11 -16.94 -18.52
N PHE A 118 -1.98 -16.49 -17.60
CA PHE A 118 -1.95 -16.89 -16.19
C PHE A 118 -0.57 -16.66 -15.53
N MET A 119 -0.01 -15.47 -15.76
CA MET A 119 1.29 -15.05 -15.24
C MET A 119 1.18 -13.80 -14.38
N GLU A 120 2.01 -13.73 -13.34
CA GLU A 120 2.14 -12.56 -12.50
C GLU A 120 3.61 -12.11 -12.45
N PHE A 121 3.86 -10.89 -12.88
CA PHE A 121 5.14 -10.19 -12.74
C PHE A 121 5.03 -9.14 -11.65
N ARG A 122 5.95 -9.16 -10.68
CA ARG A 122 5.90 -8.23 -9.56
C ARG A 122 7.25 -7.62 -9.20
N GLY A 123 7.27 -6.30 -9.01
CA GLY A 123 8.38 -5.62 -8.36
C GLY A 123 9.61 -5.37 -9.24
N PHE A 124 9.51 -5.50 -10.56
CA PHE A 124 10.65 -5.27 -11.46
C PHE A 124 10.72 -3.82 -11.93
N VAL A 125 11.93 -3.35 -12.25
CA VAL A 125 12.15 -2.15 -13.06
C VAL A 125 12.79 -2.57 -14.37
N PHE A 126 12.05 -2.50 -15.47
CA PHE A 126 12.58 -2.73 -16.80
C PHE A 126 13.13 -1.42 -17.38
N ASP A 127 14.34 -1.48 -17.93
CA ASP A 127 15.03 -0.29 -18.46
C ASP A 127 15.80 -0.63 -19.73
N ASN A 128 15.24 -0.19 -20.86
CA ASN A 128 15.74 -0.55 -22.19
C ASN A 128 17.00 0.23 -22.63
N ARG A 129 17.55 1.15 -21.82
CA ARG A 129 18.69 2.00 -22.24
C ARG A 129 19.94 1.23 -22.64
N PHE A 130 20.05 -0.01 -22.17
CA PHE A 130 21.17 -0.90 -22.46
C PHE A 130 20.94 -1.77 -23.72
N MET A 131 19.78 -1.64 -24.36
CA MET A 131 19.45 -2.37 -25.59
C MET A 131 20.01 -1.64 -26.81
N LYS A 132 20.78 -2.36 -27.64
CA LYS A 132 21.45 -1.81 -28.84
C LYS A 132 20.49 -1.13 -29.85
N ASN A 133 19.21 -1.50 -29.85
CA ASN A 133 18.23 -1.07 -30.86
C ASN A 133 17.12 -0.15 -30.31
N GLY A 134 17.16 0.24 -29.03
CA GLY A 134 16.05 0.99 -28.42
C GLY A 134 14.72 0.25 -28.54
N ALA A 135 14.72 -1.05 -28.26
CA ALA A 135 13.51 -1.88 -28.33
C ALA A 135 12.55 -1.51 -27.20
N ALA A 136 11.26 -1.43 -27.53
CA ALA A 136 10.21 -1.11 -26.59
C ALA A 136 9.82 -2.30 -25.70
N HIS A 137 9.21 -2.07 -24.54
CA HIS A 137 8.71 -3.14 -23.69
C HIS A 137 7.31 -3.58 -24.15
N HIS A 138 7.15 -4.78 -24.69
CA HIS A 138 5.88 -5.17 -25.34
C HIS A 138 5.52 -6.57 -24.90
N VAL A 139 4.24 -6.83 -24.63
CA VAL A 139 3.78 -8.20 -24.37
C VAL A 139 2.60 -8.56 -25.27
N TYR A 140 2.88 -9.38 -26.28
CA TYR A 140 1.94 -9.78 -27.32
C TYR A 140 1.22 -11.08 -26.99
N ASN A 141 -0.05 -11.14 -27.39
CA ASN A 141 -0.91 -12.32 -27.26
C ASN A 141 -1.03 -12.84 -25.82
N MET A 142 -1.00 -11.93 -24.84
CA MET A 142 -1.07 -12.28 -23.42
C MET A 142 -2.51 -12.21 -22.92
N HIS A 143 -2.93 -13.22 -22.16
CA HIS A 143 -4.21 -13.16 -21.43
C HIS A 143 -4.05 -13.48 -19.94
N HIS A 144 -4.98 -13.01 -19.11
CA HIS A 144 -4.96 -13.26 -17.67
C HIS A 144 -3.59 -12.93 -17.04
N THR A 145 -2.91 -11.88 -17.52
CA THR A 145 -1.55 -11.54 -17.09
C THR A 145 -1.57 -10.32 -16.18
N LYS A 146 -0.78 -10.37 -15.11
CA LYS A 146 -0.71 -9.33 -14.08
C LYS A 146 0.70 -8.74 -14.01
N PHE A 147 0.80 -7.42 -14.06
CA PHE A 147 1.97 -6.65 -13.68
C PHE A 147 1.61 -5.84 -12.44
N ILE A 148 2.31 -6.07 -11.34
CA ILE A 148 2.01 -5.42 -10.06
C ILE A 148 3.27 -4.74 -9.54
N ARG A 149 3.21 -3.43 -9.28
CA ARG A 149 4.36 -2.65 -8.75
C ARG A 149 5.63 -2.82 -9.60
N CYS A 150 5.45 -2.80 -10.92
CA CYS A 150 6.57 -2.79 -11.87
C CYS A 150 6.85 -1.37 -12.38
N GLY A 151 8.09 -1.09 -12.76
CA GLY A 151 8.53 0.14 -13.39
C GLY A 151 9.02 -0.11 -14.82
N PHE A 152 8.77 0.83 -15.72
CA PHE A 152 9.17 0.77 -17.12
C PHE A 152 9.82 2.09 -17.53
N LEU A 153 11.12 2.03 -17.82
CA LEU A 153 11.89 3.15 -18.36
C LEU A 153 12.27 2.83 -19.80
N ALA A 154 11.76 3.62 -20.73
CA ALA A 154 12.11 3.49 -22.14
C ALA A 154 12.86 4.72 -22.66
N HIS A 155 13.87 4.49 -23.48
CA HIS A 155 14.66 5.49 -24.18
C HIS A 155 14.81 5.12 -25.66
N GLY A 156 15.05 6.13 -26.50
CA GLY A 156 15.43 5.94 -27.90
C GLY A 156 14.33 5.35 -28.78
N LEU A 157 13.08 5.32 -28.31
CA LEU A 157 11.96 4.76 -29.05
C LEU A 157 11.57 5.71 -30.19
N LYS A 158 11.58 5.19 -31.43
CA LYS A 158 11.21 5.97 -32.63
C LYS A 158 9.93 5.46 -33.27
N GLY A 159 9.24 6.33 -33.99
CA GLY A 159 8.09 5.91 -34.83
C GLY A 159 6.87 5.48 -34.01
N ASN A 160 6.28 4.32 -34.33
CA ASN A 160 5.07 3.82 -33.67
C ASN A 160 5.35 2.94 -32.45
N ASN A 161 6.37 3.28 -31.66
CA ASN A 161 6.80 2.52 -30.49
C ASN A 161 6.29 3.13 -29.19
N HIS A 162 6.30 2.34 -28.12
CA HIS A 162 5.73 2.72 -26.83
C HIS A 162 6.58 2.22 -25.66
N CYS A 163 6.45 2.78 -24.46
CA CYS A 163 7.25 2.35 -23.31
C CYS A 163 6.90 0.92 -22.89
N MET A 164 5.64 0.66 -22.53
CA MET A 164 5.11 -0.65 -22.16
C MET A 164 3.68 -0.88 -22.67
N GLY A 165 3.31 -2.09 -23.07
CA GLY A 165 1.93 -2.37 -23.47
C GLY A 165 1.54 -3.83 -23.63
N PHE A 166 0.22 -4.06 -23.51
CA PHE A 166 -0.44 -5.31 -23.92
C PHE A 166 -0.87 -5.18 -25.37
N GLY A 167 -0.56 -6.17 -26.22
CA GLY A 167 -0.87 -6.10 -27.64
C GLY A 167 -1.28 -7.45 -28.24
N ASN A 168 -1.90 -7.42 -29.41
CA ASN A 168 -1.87 -8.53 -30.37
C ASN A 168 -1.95 -7.97 -31.79
N SER A 169 -1.37 -8.69 -32.74
CA SER A 169 -1.33 -8.29 -34.16
C SER A 169 -2.54 -8.78 -34.96
N ASP A 170 -3.44 -9.58 -34.37
CA ASP A 170 -4.61 -10.14 -35.04
C ASP A 170 -5.86 -9.27 -34.82
N TYR A 171 -6.07 -8.32 -35.73
CA TYR A 171 -7.23 -7.41 -35.70
C TYR A 171 -8.61 -8.10 -35.77
N ASN A 172 -8.66 -9.40 -36.07
CA ASN A 172 -9.91 -10.15 -36.09
C ASN A 172 -10.22 -10.84 -34.76
N ASP A 173 -9.24 -10.97 -33.86
CA ASP A 173 -9.39 -11.68 -32.58
C ASP A 173 -8.72 -10.94 -31.43
N ARG A 174 -9.50 -10.07 -30.78
CA ARG A 174 -9.07 -9.29 -29.62
C ARG A 174 -8.86 -10.13 -28.37
N SER A 175 -9.46 -11.32 -28.30
CA SER A 175 -9.40 -12.18 -27.12
C SER A 175 -7.98 -12.68 -26.83
N LYS A 176 -7.10 -12.64 -27.83
CA LYS A 176 -5.67 -12.96 -27.68
C LYS A 176 -4.92 -12.02 -26.75
N SER A 177 -5.39 -10.79 -26.56
CA SER A 177 -4.83 -9.86 -25.58
C SER A 177 -5.91 -9.43 -24.58
N SER A 178 -6.21 -10.30 -23.61
CA SER A 178 -7.41 -10.11 -22.77
C SER A 178 -7.28 -10.41 -21.28
N TYR A 179 -8.12 -9.77 -20.47
CA TYR A 179 -8.13 -9.95 -19.02
C TYR A 179 -6.76 -9.68 -18.37
N ASN A 180 -6.06 -8.65 -18.82
CA ASN A 180 -4.77 -8.28 -18.24
C ASN A 180 -4.91 -7.16 -17.22
N LEU A 181 -3.97 -7.08 -16.28
CA LEU A 181 -3.91 -6.07 -15.24
C LEU A 181 -2.51 -5.45 -15.16
N MET A 182 -2.45 -4.13 -15.18
CA MET A 182 -1.34 -3.36 -14.64
C MET A 182 -1.83 -2.65 -13.39
N GLU A 183 -1.26 -2.95 -12.22
CA GLU A 183 -1.63 -2.33 -10.95
C GLU A 183 -0.41 -1.72 -10.27
N GLU A 184 -0.52 -0.44 -9.88
CA GLU A 184 0.56 0.33 -9.23
C GLU A 184 1.86 0.35 -10.05
N CYS A 185 1.76 0.20 -11.36
CA CYS A 185 2.89 0.28 -12.28
C CYS A 185 3.27 1.74 -12.58
N ILE A 186 4.56 1.98 -12.78
CA ILE A 186 5.07 3.29 -13.19
C ILE A 186 5.72 3.19 -14.58
N ALA A 187 5.51 4.18 -15.44
CA ALA A 187 6.20 4.25 -16.72
C ALA A 187 6.72 5.66 -16.96
N TRP A 188 7.98 5.78 -17.40
CA TRP A 188 8.57 7.07 -17.71
C TRP A 188 9.62 6.98 -18.83
N GLY A 189 10.02 8.14 -19.34
CA GLY A 189 10.97 8.25 -20.46
C GLY A 189 10.32 8.61 -21.79
N SER A 190 10.70 7.93 -22.86
CA SER A 190 10.35 8.27 -24.26
C SER A 190 9.46 7.26 -24.96
N GLY A 191 8.72 7.72 -25.97
CA GLY A 191 7.94 6.88 -26.90
C GLY A 191 6.75 7.62 -27.49
N ARG A 192 6.09 7.02 -28.49
CA ARG A 192 4.81 7.52 -29.00
C ARG A 192 3.71 7.34 -27.97
N TYR A 193 3.73 6.22 -27.26
CA TYR A 193 2.83 5.97 -26.13
C TYR A 193 3.63 5.51 -24.91
N MET A 194 3.20 5.81 -23.70
CA MET A 194 3.87 5.25 -22.52
C MET A 194 3.27 3.92 -22.13
N LEU A 195 2.00 3.90 -21.74
CA LEU A 195 1.23 2.68 -21.48
C LEU A 195 0.16 2.49 -22.54
N ILE A 196 0.17 1.35 -23.23
CA ILE A 196 -0.79 1.05 -24.28
C ILE A 196 -1.48 -0.31 -24.07
N SER A 197 -2.78 -0.34 -24.32
CA SER A 197 -3.52 -1.54 -24.71
C SER A 197 -3.76 -1.45 -26.21
N TRP A 198 -3.31 -2.45 -26.96
CA TRP A 198 -3.43 -2.49 -28.41
C TRP A 198 -4.21 -3.74 -28.84
N ASN A 199 -5.33 -3.50 -29.53
CA ASN A 199 -6.18 -4.52 -30.12
C ASN A 199 -6.68 -5.59 -29.12
N GLY A 200 -6.72 -5.27 -27.83
CA GLY A 200 -7.11 -6.20 -26.77
C GLY A 200 -8.54 -5.99 -26.26
N GLU A 201 -8.96 -6.83 -25.33
CA GLU A 201 -10.21 -6.64 -24.60
C GLU A 201 -10.06 -6.82 -23.09
N LYS A 202 -10.88 -6.13 -22.27
CA LYS A 202 -10.99 -6.39 -20.82
C LYS A 202 -9.68 -6.20 -20.03
N ASN A 203 -8.84 -5.27 -20.48
CA ASN A 203 -7.58 -4.93 -19.82
C ASN A 203 -7.77 -3.79 -18.81
N ILE A 204 -7.22 -3.93 -17.60
CA ILE A 204 -7.30 -2.92 -16.54
C ILE A 204 -5.93 -2.30 -16.28
N PHE A 205 -5.88 -0.98 -16.22
CA PHE A 205 -4.78 -0.20 -15.66
C PHE A 205 -5.30 0.45 -14.38
N ARG A 206 -4.68 0.15 -13.23
CA ARG A 206 -5.14 0.59 -11.92
C ARG A 206 -4.01 1.26 -11.16
N ARG A 207 -4.22 2.51 -10.75
CA ARG A 207 -3.24 3.32 -10.01
C ARG A 207 -1.86 3.38 -10.69
N CYS A 208 -1.85 3.32 -12.01
CA CYS A 208 -0.63 3.49 -12.80
C CYS A 208 -0.25 4.97 -12.88
N LEU A 209 1.04 5.26 -12.81
CA LEU A 209 1.57 6.64 -12.90
C LEU A 209 2.53 6.77 -14.08
N VAL A 210 2.33 7.80 -14.90
CA VAL A 210 3.09 8.00 -16.13
C VAL A 210 3.63 9.42 -16.24
N ARG A 211 4.91 9.53 -16.63
CA ARG A 211 5.56 10.79 -17.02
C ARG A 211 6.22 10.64 -18.38
N HIS A 212 6.08 11.63 -19.26
CA HIS A 212 6.72 11.64 -20.58
C HIS A 212 7.85 12.65 -20.65
N ASP A 213 9.04 12.22 -21.03
CA ASP A 213 10.25 13.05 -21.01
C ASP A 213 10.70 13.55 -22.39
N TYR A 214 10.50 12.76 -23.45
CA TYR A 214 11.09 13.03 -24.78
C TYR A 214 10.45 12.17 -25.87
N ASN A 215 10.28 12.68 -27.10
CA ASN A 215 9.90 11.85 -28.26
C ASN A 215 10.16 12.53 -29.62
N ASP A 216 10.26 11.71 -30.67
CA ASP A 216 10.43 12.09 -32.07
C ASP A 216 9.23 11.76 -32.98
N ALA A 217 8.12 11.27 -32.41
CA ALA A 217 6.91 10.92 -33.13
C ALA A 217 5.92 12.09 -33.26
N GLN A 218 5.02 11.99 -34.24
CA GLN A 218 4.02 13.03 -34.49
C GLN A 218 2.88 13.04 -33.45
N GLN A 219 2.51 11.90 -32.87
CA GLN A 219 1.43 11.78 -31.87
C GLN A 219 2.01 11.24 -30.57
N ILE A 220 1.55 11.70 -29.41
CA ILE A 220 2.14 11.34 -28.12
C ILE A 220 1.08 11.13 -27.05
N PHE A 221 0.95 9.95 -26.43
CA PHE A 221 0.03 9.78 -25.29
C PHE A 221 0.57 8.96 -24.14
N ASN A 222 0.25 9.36 -22.90
CA ASN A 222 0.67 8.61 -21.71
C ASN A 222 -0.11 7.31 -21.54
N PHE A 223 -1.41 7.34 -21.77
CA PHE A 223 -2.28 6.17 -21.76
C PHE A 223 -3.00 6.04 -23.09
N ARG A 224 -2.90 4.87 -23.72
CA ARG A 224 -3.55 4.60 -25.00
C ARG A 224 -4.36 3.30 -24.98
N ALA A 225 -5.62 3.37 -25.38
CA ALA A 225 -6.41 2.23 -25.82
C ALA A 225 -6.60 2.31 -27.35
N TYR A 226 -5.84 1.51 -28.09
CA TYR A 226 -5.87 1.47 -29.56
C TYR A 226 -6.67 0.24 -30.02
N ALA A 227 -7.77 0.42 -30.74
CA ALA A 227 -8.65 -0.64 -31.22
C ALA A 227 -9.09 -1.65 -30.14
N CYS A 228 -9.31 -1.18 -28.91
CA CYS A 228 -9.64 -2.03 -27.76
C CYS A 228 -11.11 -1.96 -27.35
N ASP A 229 -11.59 -3.07 -26.79
CA ASP A 229 -12.86 -3.12 -26.07
C ASP A 229 -12.63 -3.25 -24.57
N GLN A 230 -13.45 -2.58 -23.76
CA GLN A 230 -13.44 -2.77 -22.31
C GLN A 230 -12.06 -2.57 -21.66
N THR A 231 -11.22 -1.68 -22.21
CA THR A 231 -10.02 -1.21 -21.53
C THR A 231 -10.42 -0.17 -20.47
N ILE A 232 -9.99 -0.41 -19.23
CA ILE A 232 -10.41 0.35 -18.06
C ILE A 232 -9.19 1.01 -17.42
N TYR A 233 -9.26 2.31 -17.19
CA TYR A 233 -8.28 3.08 -16.42
C TYR A 233 -8.93 3.50 -15.10
N GLN A 234 -8.34 3.06 -13.97
CA GLN A 234 -8.86 3.27 -12.62
C GLN A 234 -7.81 3.99 -11.77
N ASN A 235 -8.08 5.22 -11.34
CA ASN A 235 -7.14 6.04 -10.56
C ASN A 235 -5.74 6.19 -11.18
N CYS A 236 -5.64 6.17 -12.51
CA CYS A 236 -4.38 6.40 -13.21
C CYS A 236 -4.02 7.89 -13.21
N ILE A 237 -2.72 8.18 -13.18
CA ILE A 237 -2.19 9.54 -13.11
C ILE A 237 -1.19 9.75 -14.25
N SER A 238 -1.42 10.82 -15.01
CA SER A 238 -0.52 11.35 -16.04
C SER A 238 0.05 12.69 -15.52
N ILE A 239 1.37 12.82 -15.46
CA ILE A 239 2.03 13.91 -14.75
C ILE A 239 3.22 14.47 -15.53
N ASP A 240 3.45 15.78 -15.42
CA ASP A 240 4.68 16.48 -15.83
C ASP A 240 5.20 16.04 -17.21
N SER A 241 4.39 16.17 -18.25
CA SER A 241 4.74 15.85 -19.64
C SER A 241 4.81 17.12 -20.52
N ASP A 242 4.75 18.30 -19.89
CA ASP A 242 4.69 19.64 -20.51
C ASP A 242 6.05 20.20 -20.99
N ARG A 243 7.11 19.38 -21.03
CA ARG A 243 8.49 19.78 -21.42
C ARG A 243 8.69 19.87 -22.93
N ILE A 244 7.96 20.78 -23.57
CA ILE A 244 7.88 20.83 -25.03
C ILE A 244 9.20 21.10 -25.75
N GLU A 245 10.09 21.81 -25.08
CA GLU A 245 11.37 22.22 -25.62
C GLU A 245 12.33 21.05 -25.86
N HIS A 246 11.99 19.87 -25.35
CA HIS A 246 12.75 18.63 -25.59
C HIS A 246 12.15 17.78 -26.72
N TYR A 247 11.01 18.13 -27.32
CA TYR A 247 10.48 17.35 -28.45
C TYR A 247 11.21 17.64 -29.75
N ALA A 248 11.63 16.59 -30.46
CA ALA A 248 12.34 16.73 -31.73
C ALA A 248 11.45 17.19 -32.90
N LYS A 249 10.12 17.12 -32.75
CA LYS A 249 9.14 17.57 -33.72
C LYS A 249 8.05 18.39 -33.02
N PRO A 250 7.43 19.36 -33.72
CA PRO A 250 6.22 20.00 -33.21
C PRO A 250 5.18 18.95 -32.87
N LEU A 251 4.56 19.10 -31.70
CA LEU A 251 3.46 18.26 -31.26
C LEU A 251 2.33 18.31 -32.29
N SER A 252 1.82 17.15 -32.73
CA SER A 252 0.54 17.16 -33.44
C SER A 252 -0.58 17.51 -32.47
N GLY A 253 -1.69 18.03 -33.01
CA GLY A 253 -2.95 18.20 -32.27
C GLY A 253 -3.62 16.90 -31.83
N GLU A 254 -2.92 15.76 -31.83
CA GLU A 254 -3.30 14.49 -31.23
C GLU A 254 -2.14 14.05 -30.31
N SER A 255 -1.88 14.83 -29.24
CA SER A 255 -0.91 14.50 -28.19
C SER A 255 -1.45 14.86 -26.81
N GLY A 256 -1.25 14.06 -25.76
CA GLY A 256 -1.86 14.29 -24.45
C GLY A 256 -1.73 13.18 -23.42
N GLY A 257 -2.66 13.15 -22.47
CA GLY A 257 -2.65 12.19 -21.35
C GLY A 257 -3.26 10.85 -21.73
N PHE A 258 -4.57 10.83 -21.92
CA PHE A 258 -5.37 9.63 -22.16
C PHE A 258 -5.97 9.70 -23.56
N TRP A 259 -5.69 8.73 -24.41
CA TRP A 259 -6.42 8.50 -25.65
C TRP A 259 -7.18 7.19 -25.57
N VAL A 260 -8.51 7.29 -25.51
CA VAL A 260 -9.40 6.14 -25.43
C VAL A 260 -10.27 6.03 -26.67
N GLY A 261 -10.20 4.89 -27.34
CA GLY A 261 -11.02 4.58 -28.49
C GLY A 261 -10.55 5.29 -29.76
N ASP A 262 -10.57 4.55 -30.87
CA ASP A 262 -10.17 5.01 -32.20
C ASP A 262 -10.84 4.17 -33.30
N GLN A 263 -10.22 4.16 -34.50
CA GLN A 263 -10.71 3.41 -35.66
C GLN A 263 -10.83 1.91 -35.34
N TYR A 264 -11.73 1.21 -36.03
CA TYR A 264 -11.89 -0.26 -35.94
C TYR A 264 -12.72 -0.81 -34.77
N GLY A 265 -13.51 0.02 -34.08
CA GLY A 265 -14.62 -0.47 -33.25
C GLY A 265 -14.31 -0.67 -31.78
N ALA A 266 -13.78 0.36 -31.13
CA ALA A 266 -13.60 0.42 -29.68
C ALA A 266 -14.93 0.62 -28.92
N ASN A 267 -15.24 -0.27 -27.98
CA ASN A 267 -16.48 -0.24 -27.19
C ASN A 267 -16.23 -0.53 -25.71
N GLY A 268 -16.97 0.14 -24.82
CA GLY A 268 -16.98 -0.16 -23.39
C GLY A 268 -15.72 0.25 -22.65
N ASN A 269 -14.86 1.08 -23.24
CA ASN A 269 -13.69 1.59 -22.54
C ASN A 269 -14.08 2.65 -21.53
N VAL A 270 -13.37 2.67 -20.40
CA VAL A 270 -13.71 3.52 -19.26
C VAL A 270 -12.46 4.19 -18.70
N VAL A 271 -12.57 5.49 -18.43
CA VAL A 271 -11.62 6.23 -17.59
C VAL A 271 -12.38 6.67 -16.34
N ASP A 272 -11.90 6.25 -15.17
CA ASP A 272 -12.59 6.47 -13.90
C ASP A 272 -11.58 6.92 -12.83
N GLY A 273 -11.85 8.03 -12.17
CA GLY A 273 -11.01 8.51 -11.08
C GLY A 273 -9.61 8.95 -11.51
N CYS A 274 -9.37 9.27 -12.78
CA CYS A 274 -8.03 9.54 -13.32
C CYS A 274 -7.64 11.02 -13.24
N ILE A 275 -6.34 11.29 -13.25
CA ILE A 275 -5.77 12.63 -13.14
C ILE A 275 -4.76 12.86 -14.27
N SER A 276 -4.86 14.01 -14.93
CA SER A 276 -3.87 14.52 -15.85
C SER A 276 -3.48 15.94 -15.41
N ILE A 277 -2.19 16.14 -15.13
CA ILE A 277 -1.65 17.38 -14.56
C ILE A 277 -0.33 17.72 -15.25
N LYS A 278 -0.15 18.99 -15.65
CA LYS A 278 1.02 19.42 -16.43
C LYS A 278 1.31 18.50 -17.60
N ASP A 279 0.27 18.14 -18.29
CA ASP A 279 0.34 17.15 -19.35
C ASP A 279 0.44 17.83 -20.72
N ILE A 280 0.66 17.03 -21.76
CA ILE A 280 0.67 17.47 -23.16
C ILE A 280 -0.77 17.88 -23.57
N GLN A 281 -0.89 18.62 -24.67
CA GLN A 281 -2.06 19.30 -25.25
C GLN A 281 -3.49 18.76 -24.93
N LEU A 282 -3.70 17.43 -24.89
CA LEU A 282 -5.01 16.78 -24.78
C LEU A 282 -5.11 15.78 -23.61
N PRO A 283 -5.41 16.22 -22.38
CA PRO A 283 -5.51 15.35 -21.20
C PRO A 283 -6.40 14.13 -21.40
N TYR A 284 -7.57 14.32 -22.01
CA TYR A 284 -8.51 13.25 -22.32
C TYR A 284 -8.99 13.41 -23.75
N TYR A 285 -8.60 12.48 -24.61
CA TYR A 285 -9.04 12.38 -25.99
C TYR A 285 -9.83 11.08 -26.19
N ILE A 286 -11.15 11.14 -26.20
CA ILE A 286 -11.98 9.98 -26.53
C ILE A 286 -12.36 10.04 -28.00
N SER A 287 -12.12 8.97 -28.76
CA SER A 287 -12.58 8.89 -30.14
C SER A 287 -13.17 7.52 -30.52
N GLY A 288 -13.80 7.42 -31.68
CA GLY A 288 -14.32 6.13 -32.17
C GLY A 288 -14.99 6.22 -33.55
N SER A 289 -15.29 5.06 -34.15
CA SER A 289 -15.95 4.93 -35.46
C SER A 289 -17.48 5.02 -35.38
N GLU A 290 -18.12 5.33 -36.51
CA GLU A 290 -19.58 5.47 -36.63
C GLU A 290 -20.32 4.17 -36.29
N GLY A 291 -21.37 4.26 -35.47
CA GLY A 291 -22.24 3.11 -35.12
C GLY A 291 -21.60 2.06 -34.21
N LYS A 292 -20.49 2.38 -33.54
CA LYS A 292 -19.76 1.45 -32.66
C LYS A 292 -19.80 1.92 -31.22
N GLY A 293 -20.43 1.14 -30.34
CA GLY A 293 -20.19 1.12 -28.89
C GLY A 293 -20.46 2.40 -28.09
N GLN A 294 -20.25 2.31 -26.78
CA GLN A 294 -20.29 3.42 -25.83
C GLN A 294 -19.02 3.44 -24.96
N ASN A 295 -18.40 4.60 -24.80
CA ASN A 295 -17.23 4.80 -23.95
C ASN A 295 -17.54 5.80 -22.84
N VAL A 296 -16.82 5.72 -21.71
CA VAL A 296 -17.09 6.54 -20.52
C VAL A 296 -15.81 7.23 -20.02
N VAL A 297 -15.90 8.52 -19.69
CA VAL A 297 -14.91 9.22 -18.85
C VAL A 297 -15.66 9.86 -17.70
N LYS A 298 -15.33 9.50 -16.46
CA LYS A 298 -16.00 10.05 -15.29
C LYS A 298 -15.04 10.28 -14.13
N ASP A 299 -15.48 11.12 -13.19
CA ASP A 299 -14.76 11.40 -11.94
C ASP A 299 -13.27 11.72 -12.18
N SER A 300 -12.97 12.49 -13.24
CA SER A 300 -11.60 12.66 -13.75
C SER A 300 -11.21 14.13 -13.88
N ILE A 301 -9.91 14.39 -13.75
CA ILE A 301 -9.35 15.72 -13.57
C ILE A 301 -8.30 16.05 -14.65
N ALA A 302 -8.34 17.27 -15.20
CA ALA A 302 -7.36 17.85 -16.13
C ALA A 302 -6.90 19.25 -15.66
N LEU A 303 -5.61 19.44 -15.38
CA LEU A 303 -5.08 20.67 -14.76
C LEU A 303 -3.82 21.21 -15.44
N ASP A 304 -3.82 22.53 -15.71
CA ASP A 304 -2.64 23.32 -16.13
C ASP A 304 -1.81 22.65 -17.23
N VAL A 305 -2.55 22.18 -18.23
CA VAL A 305 -2.02 21.72 -19.50
C VAL A 305 -1.51 22.98 -20.16
N THR A 306 -0.21 23.19 -20.27
CA THR A 306 0.33 24.38 -20.94
C THR A 306 1.42 24.02 -21.93
N VAL A 307 1.38 24.67 -23.09
CA VAL A 307 2.46 24.65 -24.08
C VAL A 307 2.95 26.10 -24.16
N PRO A 308 4.14 26.43 -23.64
CA PRO A 308 4.71 27.77 -23.77
C PRO A 308 4.68 28.24 -25.24
N GLY A 309 3.93 29.30 -25.52
CA GLY A 309 3.89 29.97 -26.84
C GLY A 309 2.81 29.52 -27.83
N GLU A 310 2.01 28.49 -27.54
CA GLU A 310 0.96 28.01 -28.46
C GLU A 310 -0.47 28.17 -27.88
N PRO A 311 -1.47 28.59 -28.69
CA PRO A 311 -2.81 28.93 -28.19
C PRO A 311 -3.80 27.74 -28.13
N THR A 312 -3.36 26.50 -27.86
CA THR A 312 -4.16 25.29 -28.12
C THR A 312 -4.22 24.29 -26.96
N LEU A 313 -5.23 24.39 -26.09
CA LEU A 313 -5.43 23.45 -24.98
C LEU A 313 -6.92 23.22 -24.75
N SER A 314 -7.35 21.97 -24.62
CA SER A 314 -8.72 21.61 -24.29
C SER A 314 -8.70 20.53 -23.21
N ALA A 315 -9.34 20.79 -22.07
CA ALA A 315 -9.28 19.93 -20.88
C ALA A 315 -9.77 18.51 -21.18
N PHE A 316 -10.78 18.43 -22.04
CA PHE A 316 -11.33 17.20 -22.58
C PHE A 316 -11.52 17.44 -24.07
N VAL A 317 -11.27 16.44 -24.90
CA VAL A 317 -11.62 16.40 -26.31
C VAL A 317 -12.36 15.10 -26.56
N LEU A 318 -13.66 15.23 -26.82
CA LEU A 318 -14.55 14.09 -27.00
C LEU A 318 -15.01 14.02 -28.45
N LYS A 319 -14.26 13.32 -29.28
CA LYS A 319 -14.47 13.21 -30.74
C LYS A 319 -15.42 12.06 -31.07
N SER A 320 -16.71 12.34 -31.26
CA SER A 320 -17.68 11.26 -31.51
C SER A 320 -17.95 10.99 -33.00
N ASN A 321 -17.58 9.82 -33.51
CA ASN A 321 -18.53 9.03 -34.33
C ASN A 321 -19.16 7.88 -33.48
N THR A 322 -18.72 7.70 -32.23
CA THR A 322 -19.20 6.70 -31.23
C THR A 322 -20.02 7.34 -30.11
N ASN A 323 -20.69 6.58 -29.25
CA ASN A 323 -21.37 7.14 -28.08
C ASN A 323 -20.38 7.39 -26.92
N VAL A 324 -20.46 8.57 -26.29
CA VAL A 324 -19.63 8.95 -25.15
C VAL A 324 -20.49 9.48 -24.02
N ILE A 325 -20.28 8.95 -22.81
CA ILE A 325 -20.81 9.51 -21.56
C ILE A 325 -19.66 10.11 -20.76
N ALA A 326 -19.82 11.37 -20.38
CA ALA A 326 -18.90 12.10 -19.53
C ALA A 326 -19.63 12.70 -18.32
N SER A 327 -19.08 12.53 -17.12
CA SER A 327 -19.68 13.07 -15.89
C SER A 327 -18.66 13.38 -14.81
N ASN A 328 -18.98 14.30 -13.88
CA ASN A 328 -18.12 14.62 -12.74
C ASN A 328 -16.69 15.00 -13.14
N LEU A 329 -16.53 15.81 -14.18
CA LEU A 329 -15.22 16.20 -14.66
C LEU A 329 -14.75 17.50 -14.01
N LEU A 330 -13.44 17.64 -13.87
CA LEU A 330 -12.80 18.90 -13.50
C LEU A 330 -11.75 19.31 -14.53
N GLY A 331 -11.91 20.49 -15.14
CA GLY A 331 -10.93 21.09 -16.04
C GLY A 331 -10.58 22.52 -15.63
N ILE A 332 -9.30 22.83 -15.40
CA ILE A 332 -8.84 24.18 -15.02
C ILE A 332 -7.65 24.62 -15.89
N LYS A 333 -7.70 25.86 -16.41
CA LYS A 333 -6.67 26.51 -17.27
C LYS A 333 -6.43 25.78 -18.60
N ALA A 334 -7.49 25.46 -19.34
CA ALA A 334 -7.37 24.81 -20.66
C ALA A 334 -7.77 25.76 -21.79
N PHE A 335 -6.91 26.74 -22.11
CA PHE A 335 -7.19 27.79 -23.10
C PHE A 335 -7.08 27.31 -24.55
N ASN A 336 -8.07 27.63 -25.39
CA ASN A 336 -8.04 27.33 -26.84
C ASN A 336 -8.45 28.53 -27.70
N LYS A 337 -7.71 28.78 -28.80
CA LYS A 337 -8.10 29.66 -29.93
C LYS A 337 -8.48 28.90 -31.22
N SER A 338 -8.27 27.59 -31.34
CA SER A 338 -8.38 26.84 -32.62
C SER A 338 -9.03 25.44 -32.60
N GLN A 339 -9.26 24.79 -31.45
CA GLN A 339 -10.08 23.56 -31.36
C GLN A 339 -11.26 23.70 -30.37
N ASP A 340 -12.33 22.96 -30.62
CA ASP A 340 -13.53 22.93 -29.78
C ASP A 340 -13.28 21.94 -28.62
N GLY A 341 -13.43 22.38 -27.35
CA GLY A 341 -13.22 21.49 -26.20
C GLY A 341 -14.11 20.24 -26.24
N PHE A 342 -15.42 20.40 -26.37
CA PHE A 342 -16.34 19.25 -26.41
C PHE A 342 -16.92 19.03 -27.80
N TYR A 343 -16.22 18.25 -28.63
CA TYR A 343 -16.47 18.22 -30.07
C TYR A 343 -17.04 16.89 -30.61
N GLY A 344 -18.37 16.78 -30.73
CA GLY A 344 -18.98 15.66 -31.44
C GLY A 344 -18.85 15.77 -32.97
N LYS A 345 -18.34 14.72 -33.66
CA LYS A 345 -18.43 14.57 -35.12
C LYS A 345 -19.76 13.89 -35.54
N LYS A 346 -20.00 13.79 -36.84
CA LYS A 346 -21.23 13.23 -37.41
C LYS A 346 -21.27 11.70 -37.18
N GLY A 347 -22.24 11.20 -36.40
CA GLY A 347 -22.55 9.75 -36.32
C GLY A 347 -22.68 9.14 -34.91
N GLY A 348 -22.28 9.85 -33.84
CA GLY A 348 -22.38 9.38 -32.45
C GLY A 348 -23.14 10.34 -31.51
N THR A 349 -23.36 9.93 -30.25
CA THR A 349 -23.87 10.78 -29.16
C THR A 349 -22.77 11.20 -28.20
N LEU A 350 -22.83 12.43 -27.70
CA LEU A 350 -21.98 12.90 -26.61
C LEU A 350 -22.88 13.47 -25.52
N THR A 351 -22.79 12.91 -24.31
CA THR A 351 -23.45 13.41 -23.10
C THR A 351 -22.37 13.86 -22.12
N VAL A 352 -22.50 15.09 -21.61
CA VAL A 352 -21.63 15.64 -20.56
C VAL A 352 -22.54 16.21 -19.47
N ALA A 353 -22.31 15.81 -18.22
CA ALA A 353 -23.08 16.26 -17.05
C ALA A 353 -22.20 16.52 -15.83
N ASP A 354 -22.70 17.30 -14.86
CA ASP A 354 -22.16 17.44 -13.50
C ASP A 354 -20.66 17.79 -13.46
N SER A 355 -20.20 18.59 -14.43
CA SER A 355 -18.78 18.87 -14.63
C SER A 355 -18.45 20.35 -14.38
N ILE A 356 -17.25 20.59 -13.84
CA ILE A 356 -16.70 21.91 -13.54
C ILE A 356 -15.61 22.24 -14.55
N LEU A 357 -15.77 23.35 -15.27
CA LEU A 357 -14.81 23.80 -16.27
C LEU A 357 -14.50 25.28 -16.07
N ARG A 358 -13.22 25.60 -15.85
CA ARG A 358 -12.73 26.97 -15.62
C ARG A 358 -11.57 27.32 -16.56
N ASP A 359 -11.57 28.56 -17.06
CA ASP A 359 -10.51 29.08 -17.94
C ASP A 359 -10.28 28.15 -19.14
N VAL A 360 -11.38 27.62 -19.67
CA VAL A 360 -11.38 26.75 -20.84
C VAL A 360 -11.61 27.59 -22.10
N GLY A 361 -11.00 27.21 -23.22
CA GLY A 361 -11.19 27.88 -24.51
C GLY A 361 -12.63 27.87 -25.03
N ASN A 362 -12.83 28.15 -26.33
CA ASN A 362 -14.15 28.01 -26.94
C ASN A 362 -14.69 26.59 -26.71
N VAL A 363 -15.75 26.49 -25.91
CA VAL A 363 -16.50 25.26 -25.71
C VAL A 363 -17.45 25.13 -26.89
N GLY A 364 -16.95 24.62 -28.02
CA GLY A 364 -17.78 24.30 -29.17
C GLY A 364 -18.57 23.02 -28.93
N LEU A 365 -19.68 23.07 -28.19
CA LEU A 365 -20.57 21.93 -27.97
C LEU A 365 -21.26 21.55 -29.28
N ARG A 366 -20.71 20.58 -30.01
CA ARG A 366 -21.34 20.01 -31.21
C ARG A 366 -21.97 18.65 -30.88
N ALA A 367 -22.98 18.65 -30.00
CA ALA A 367 -23.62 17.43 -29.50
C ALA A 367 -25.15 17.46 -29.64
N ASN A 368 -25.77 16.28 -29.70
CA ASN A 368 -27.23 16.13 -29.81
C ASN A 368 -27.98 16.30 -28.48
N GLN A 369 -27.33 16.14 -27.31
CA GLN A 369 -27.96 16.22 -25.98
C GLN A 369 -26.93 16.61 -24.90
N THR A 370 -27.05 17.80 -24.30
CA THR A 370 -26.25 18.25 -23.15
C THR A 370 -27.18 18.54 -21.97
N ALA A 371 -26.83 18.09 -20.77
CA ALA A 371 -27.56 18.37 -19.54
C ALA A 371 -26.59 18.99 -18.50
N ASN A 372 -26.99 20.09 -17.85
CA ASN A 372 -26.37 20.72 -16.66
C ASN A 372 -24.84 20.62 -16.54
N ASN A 373 -24.11 21.55 -17.17
CA ASN A 373 -22.67 21.76 -16.96
C ASN A 373 -22.41 23.16 -16.39
N ASN A 374 -21.47 23.27 -15.46
CA ASN A 374 -21.09 24.54 -14.84
C ASN A 374 -19.81 25.06 -15.52
N HIS A 375 -19.96 26.17 -16.24
CA HIS A 375 -18.88 26.81 -17.01
C HIS A 375 -18.53 28.15 -16.38
N TYR A 376 -17.24 28.38 -16.11
CA TYR A 376 -16.74 29.63 -15.55
C TYR A 376 -15.60 30.21 -16.40
N GLN A 377 -15.69 31.51 -16.76
CA GLN A 377 -14.71 32.22 -17.58
C GLN A 377 -14.30 31.50 -18.88
N ALA A 378 -15.26 30.89 -19.57
CA ALA A 378 -15.03 30.35 -20.91
C ALA A 378 -14.97 31.48 -21.96
N GLY A 379 -14.32 31.21 -23.10
CA GLY A 379 -14.40 32.07 -24.29
C GLY A 379 -15.82 32.15 -24.91
N GLN A 380 -15.93 32.32 -26.22
CA GLN A 380 -17.24 32.25 -26.90
C GLN A 380 -17.78 30.82 -26.86
N CYS A 381 -18.92 30.59 -26.18
CA CYS A 381 -19.72 29.37 -26.33
C CYS A 381 -20.49 29.45 -27.66
N VAL A 382 -20.15 28.59 -28.62
CA VAL A 382 -20.81 28.55 -29.94
C VAL A 382 -21.48 27.19 -30.14
N LEU A 383 -22.82 27.19 -30.23
CA LEU A 383 -23.58 26.07 -30.76
C LEU A 383 -23.50 26.11 -32.30
N ALA A 384 -22.93 25.08 -32.92
CA ALA A 384 -22.91 24.94 -34.37
C ALA A 384 -23.80 23.78 -34.82
N ASP A 385 -24.92 24.10 -35.49
CA ASP A 385 -25.77 23.12 -36.19
C ASP A 385 -24.93 22.40 -37.27
N ARG A 386 -25.05 21.06 -37.34
CA ARG A 386 -24.30 20.17 -38.25
C ARG A 386 -24.44 20.56 -39.73
N ASN A 387 -25.47 21.32 -40.12
CA ASN A 387 -25.83 21.55 -41.52
C ASN A 387 -25.52 22.95 -42.07
N LYS A 388 -24.99 23.89 -41.26
CA LYS A 388 -24.69 25.25 -41.71
C LYS A 388 -23.26 25.63 -41.32
N GLY A 389 -22.37 25.74 -42.31
CA GLY A 389 -20.99 26.18 -42.07
C GLY A 389 -20.92 27.48 -41.27
N LEU A 390 -19.84 27.63 -40.50
CA LEU A 390 -19.55 28.71 -39.52
C LEU A 390 -19.91 30.13 -39.99
N ALA A 391 -19.85 30.41 -41.30
CA ALA A 391 -20.10 31.73 -41.86
C ALA A 391 -21.59 32.18 -41.89
N LYS A 392 -22.56 31.30 -41.59
CA LYS A 392 -24.01 31.62 -41.69
C LYS A 392 -24.74 31.76 -40.35
N LEU A 393 -24.06 31.65 -39.21
CA LEU A 393 -24.66 31.79 -37.88
C LEU A 393 -24.63 33.26 -37.41
N LYS A 394 -25.28 34.16 -38.16
CA LYS A 394 -25.59 35.51 -37.66
C LYS A 394 -26.91 35.44 -36.88
N GLY A 395 -26.77 35.41 -35.57
CA GLY A 395 -27.87 35.43 -34.61
C GLY A 395 -28.38 34.03 -34.29
N MET A 396 -27.94 33.45 -33.16
CA MET A 396 -28.79 32.72 -32.19
C MET A 396 -28.00 31.92 -31.15
N PHE A 397 -28.50 32.07 -29.90
CA PHE A 397 -28.49 31.23 -28.69
C PHE A 397 -27.18 30.64 -28.14
N PHE A 398 -26.78 31.23 -27.02
CA PHE A 398 -25.81 30.73 -26.06
C PHE A 398 -26.19 29.33 -25.56
N CYS A 399 -25.24 28.40 -25.61
CA CYS A 399 -25.30 27.19 -24.78
C CYS A 399 -25.08 27.61 -23.32
N TRP A 400 -26.13 28.06 -22.66
CA TRP A 400 -26.20 27.99 -21.22
C TRP A 400 -26.36 26.51 -20.89
N GLY A 401 -25.36 25.89 -20.26
CA GLY A 401 -25.73 24.86 -19.30
C GLY A 401 -26.71 25.53 -18.33
N SER A 402 -27.80 24.87 -17.96
CA SER A 402 -28.86 25.43 -17.11
C SER A 402 -28.40 25.90 -15.72
N GLY A 403 -27.11 25.78 -15.39
CA GLY A 403 -26.49 26.13 -14.10
C GLY A 403 -25.26 27.06 -14.21
N SER A 404 -25.18 27.97 -15.18
CA SER A 404 -24.11 29.00 -15.14
C SER A 404 -24.21 29.81 -13.84
N THR A 405 -23.35 29.49 -12.88
CA THR A 405 -23.18 30.25 -11.64
C THR A 405 -22.01 31.24 -11.81
N ASP A 406 -22.10 32.47 -11.28
CA ASP A 406 -20.98 33.42 -11.16
C ASP A 406 -19.89 32.95 -10.16
N TYR A 407 -19.79 31.63 -9.96
CA TYR A 407 -19.07 31.00 -8.88
C TYR A 407 -17.72 30.51 -9.36
N ASP A 408 -16.67 31.25 -9.01
CA ASP A 408 -15.30 30.83 -9.30
C ASP A 408 -14.94 29.59 -8.44
N PRO A 409 -14.71 28.42 -9.06
CA PRO A 409 -14.36 27.23 -8.31
C PRO A 409 -13.03 27.35 -7.54
N LEU A 410 -12.07 28.17 -7.97
CA LEU A 410 -10.81 28.37 -7.21
C LEU A 410 -10.96 29.33 -6.03
N GLN A 411 -11.92 30.26 -6.08
CA GLN A 411 -12.14 31.18 -4.96
C GLN A 411 -13.06 30.58 -3.91
N ASN A 412 -14.00 29.73 -4.33
CA ASN A 412 -15.13 29.44 -3.46
C ASN A 412 -15.41 27.93 -3.24
N GLY A 413 -14.99 26.98 -4.09
CA GLY A 413 -15.49 25.59 -3.98
C GLY A 413 -14.52 24.41 -4.12
N LEU A 414 -13.39 24.56 -4.83
CA LEU A 414 -12.37 23.51 -5.00
C LEU A 414 -11.16 23.88 -4.17
N LYS A 415 -11.17 23.48 -2.89
CA LYS A 415 -9.96 23.63 -2.07
C LYS A 415 -8.83 22.73 -2.59
N TYR A 416 -9.17 21.60 -3.18
CA TYR A 416 -8.22 20.65 -3.78
C TYR A 416 -8.81 20.07 -5.05
N PRO A 417 -7.97 19.61 -5.99
CA PRO A 417 -8.48 19.06 -7.24
C PRO A 417 -9.20 17.72 -7.05
N VAL A 418 -8.80 16.95 -6.04
CA VAL A 418 -9.27 15.56 -5.86
C VAL A 418 -10.55 15.42 -5.06
N ARG A 419 -11.16 16.52 -4.60
CA ARG A 419 -12.45 16.49 -3.91
C ARG A 419 -13.13 17.85 -3.85
N ILE A 420 -14.43 17.80 -3.62
CA ILE A 420 -15.26 18.95 -3.32
C ILE A 420 -15.53 18.94 -1.82
N GLU A 421 -15.32 20.09 -1.16
CA GLU A 421 -15.62 20.21 0.26
C GLU A 421 -17.14 20.24 0.46
N GLN A 422 -17.61 19.70 1.57
CA GLN A 422 -19.03 19.55 1.82
C GLN A 422 -19.79 20.87 2.01
N ASP A 423 -19.09 21.91 2.51
CA ASP A 423 -19.60 23.28 2.63
C ASP A 423 -19.49 24.07 1.33
N SER A 424 -18.92 23.48 0.28
CA SER A 424 -18.92 24.06 -1.05
C SER A 424 -20.34 24.03 -1.62
N PRO A 425 -20.85 25.12 -2.19
CA PRO A 425 -22.08 25.11 -2.97
C PRO A 425 -21.94 24.27 -4.25
N LEU A 426 -20.73 23.84 -4.64
CA LEU A 426 -20.56 22.83 -5.70
C LEU A 426 -20.95 21.42 -5.25
N ALA A 427 -21.04 21.16 -3.93
CA ALA A 427 -21.39 19.85 -3.38
C ALA A 427 -22.83 19.42 -3.70
N SER A 428 -23.71 20.35 -4.07
CA SER A 428 -25.10 20.10 -4.48
C SER A 428 -25.48 20.84 -5.77
N ALA A 429 -24.50 21.24 -6.58
CA ALA A 429 -24.73 22.01 -7.81
C ALA A 429 -24.97 21.13 -9.05
N GLY A 430 -24.94 19.81 -8.90
CA GLY A 430 -25.23 18.85 -9.95
C GLY A 430 -26.73 18.73 -10.22
N GLN A 431 -27.07 17.94 -11.23
CA GLN A 431 -28.45 17.65 -11.60
C GLN A 431 -29.22 17.05 -10.40
N ASP A 432 -30.47 17.49 -10.22
CA ASP A 432 -31.36 17.03 -9.14
C ASP A 432 -30.81 17.25 -7.71
N GLY A 433 -29.84 18.17 -7.55
CA GLY A 433 -29.19 18.47 -6.27
C GLY A 433 -28.01 17.56 -5.93
N GLU A 434 -27.59 16.71 -6.86
CA GLU A 434 -26.41 15.85 -6.75
C GLU A 434 -25.10 16.64 -6.74
N ARG A 435 -23.99 15.96 -6.52
CA ARG A 435 -22.64 16.55 -6.53
C ARG A 435 -22.22 16.91 -7.95
N CYS A 436 -21.59 18.08 -8.13
CA CYS A 436 -20.97 18.48 -9.39
C CYS A 436 -19.44 18.43 -9.28
N GLY A 437 -18.78 17.63 -10.12
CA GLY A 437 -17.33 17.45 -10.18
C GLY A 437 -16.82 16.18 -9.45
N PRO A 438 -15.53 15.86 -9.64
CA PRO A 438 -14.95 14.59 -9.20
C PRO A 438 -14.66 14.55 -7.69
N GLU A 439 -14.84 13.37 -7.09
CA GLU A 439 -14.33 13.04 -5.76
C GLU A 439 -13.46 11.79 -5.84
N ILE A 440 -12.15 12.00 -5.88
CA ILE A 440 -11.13 10.96 -6.11
C ILE A 440 -10.37 10.73 -4.80
N LEU A 441 -11.08 10.23 -3.80
CA LEU A 441 -10.54 9.99 -2.45
C LEU A 441 -10.26 8.51 -2.16
N LYS A 442 -10.92 7.60 -2.86
CA LYS A 442 -10.86 6.17 -2.59
C LYS A 442 -10.33 5.41 -3.80
N LYS A 443 -9.66 4.29 -3.54
CA LYS A 443 -9.20 3.39 -4.59
C LYS A 443 -10.39 2.69 -5.24
N ILE A 444 -10.37 2.63 -6.56
CA ILE A 444 -11.30 1.88 -7.40
C ILE A 444 -10.67 0.52 -7.71
N GLY A 445 -11.42 -0.55 -7.45
CA GLY A 445 -11.03 -1.93 -7.70
C GLY A 445 -10.24 -2.57 -6.55
N VAL A 446 -10.61 -3.80 -6.19
CA VAL A 446 -9.86 -4.63 -5.23
C VAL A 446 -8.52 -5.05 -5.86
N SER A 447 -7.42 -5.02 -5.10
CA SER A 447 -6.09 -5.34 -5.63
C SER A 447 -6.02 -6.73 -6.25
N GLY A 448 -5.30 -6.84 -7.37
CA GLY A 448 -5.10 -8.09 -8.10
C GLY A 448 -6.29 -8.57 -8.92
N THR A 449 -7.46 -7.92 -8.83
CA THR A 449 -8.66 -8.35 -9.57
C THR A 449 -8.62 -7.96 -11.03
N LEU A 450 -8.99 -8.91 -11.89
CA LEU A 450 -9.18 -8.75 -13.33
C LEU A 450 -10.61 -8.29 -13.66
N TYR A 451 -10.82 -7.89 -14.91
CA TYR A 451 -12.13 -7.49 -15.40
C TYR A 451 -13.19 -8.59 -15.17
N GLY A 452 -14.32 -8.22 -14.56
CA GLY A 452 -15.41 -9.14 -14.26
C GLY A 452 -15.28 -9.91 -12.94
N GLU A 453 -14.12 -9.89 -12.28
CA GLU A 453 -13.94 -10.53 -10.97
C GLU A 453 -14.58 -9.71 -9.84
N PRO A 454 -15.11 -10.33 -8.77
CA PRO A 454 -15.78 -9.61 -7.69
C PRO A 454 -14.98 -8.42 -7.14
N GLY A 455 -15.52 -7.21 -7.29
CA GLY A 455 -14.92 -5.97 -6.79
C GLY A 455 -13.93 -5.28 -7.73
N TRP A 456 -13.80 -5.69 -8.99
CA TRP A 456 -12.88 -5.09 -9.97
C TRP A 456 -13.13 -3.60 -10.27
N ASP A 457 -14.38 -3.15 -10.20
CA ASP A 457 -14.85 -1.79 -10.49
C ASP A 457 -15.41 -1.04 -9.27
N LYS A 458 -15.37 -1.67 -8.10
CA LYS A 458 -15.96 -1.11 -6.87
C LYS A 458 -15.06 -0.02 -6.29
N VAL A 459 -15.63 1.12 -5.91
CA VAL A 459 -14.98 2.08 -4.99
C VAL A 459 -14.79 1.40 -3.63
N THR A 460 -13.54 1.15 -3.25
CA THR A 460 -13.18 0.43 -2.03
C THR A 460 -13.12 1.36 -0.81
N ASP A 461 -12.99 0.80 0.38
CA ASP A 461 -12.73 1.58 1.60
C ASP A 461 -11.27 2.03 1.71
N GLU A 462 -10.37 1.51 0.85
CA GLU A 462 -8.95 1.88 0.80
C GLU A 462 -8.82 3.34 0.32
N ASN A 463 -8.12 4.15 1.11
CA ASN A 463 -7.83 5.54 0.75
C ASN A 463 -6.89 5.58 -0.46
N LEU A 464 -7.16 6.49 -1.40
CA LEU A 464 -6.24 6.76 -2.50
C LEU A 464 -5.04 7.61 -2.04
N TRP A 465 -5.27 8.46 -1.04
CA TRP A 465 -4.27 9.37 -0.45
C TRP A 465 -3.97 9.01 1.01
N PRO A 466 -2.71 9.07 1.48
CA PRO A 466 -1.53 9.40 0.69
C PRO A 466 -1.30 8.30 -0.34
N PHE A 467 -0.87 8.69 -1.54
CA PHE A 467 -0.56 7.73 -2.58
C PHE A 467 0.54 6.80 -2.03
N PRO A 468 0.50 5.49 -2.25
CA PRO A 468 1.52 4.62 -1.66
C PRO A 468 2.83 4.69 -2.45
N ASN A 469 3.92 4.37 -1.77
CA ASN A 469 5.28 4.26 -2.34
C ASN A 469 5.86 5.55 -2.93
N GLU A 470 5.36 6.72 -2.55
CA GLU A 470 5.72 8.02 -3.16
C GLU A 470 7.21 8.31 -3.18
N LYS A 471 7.93 7.94 -2.11
CA LYS A 471 9.38 8.10 -2.07
C LYS A 471 10.07 7.29 -3.15
N LYS A 472 9.67 6.03 -3.30
CA LYS A 472 10.26 5.14 -4.30
C LYS A 472 9.90 5.58 -5.71
N ILE A 473 8.66 6.03 -5.92
CA ILE A 473 8.19 6.60 -7.19
C ILE A 473 9.04 7.82 -7.57
N TRP A 474 9.22 8.75 -6.62
CA TRP A 474 10.06 9.93 -6.82
C TRP A 474 11.51 9.56 -7.14
N GLU A 475 12.11 8.61 -6.42
CA GLU A 475 13.47 8.12 -6.69
C GLU A 475 13.60 7.54 -8.10
N LEU A 476 12.64 6.74 -8.55
CA LEU A 476 12.66 6.09 -9.86
C LEU A 476 12.49 7.10 -11.00
N MET A 477 11.50 7.99 -10.89
CA MET A 477 11.23 8.98 -11.93
C MET A 477 12.33 10.03 -12.05
N ARG A 478 13.22 10.21 -11.07
CA ARG A 478 14.39 11.10 -11.23
C ARG A 478 15.39 10.61 -12.27
N GLU A 479 15.35 9.33 -12.66
CA GLU A 479 16.12 8.83 -13.79
C GLU A 479 15.48 9.34 -15.09
N THR A 480 16.12 10.31 -15.76
CA THR A 480 15.66 10.81 -17.07
C THR A 480 16.32 10.04 -18.22
N VAL A 481 15.75 10.21 -19.40
CA VAL A 481 16.29 9.71 -20.67
C VAL A 481 17.36 10.64 -21.25
N ASP A 482 18.24 10.12 -22.10
CA ASP A 482 19.30 10.93 -22.71
C ASP A 482 18.70 12.09 -23.53
N GLY A 483 19.34 13.25 -23.47
CA GLY A 483 18.90 14.48 -24.14
C GLY A 483 17.96 15.36 -23.32
N VAL A 484 17.39 14.85 -22.21
CA VAL A 484 16.54 15.64 -21.31
C VAL A 484 17.36 16.18 -20.15
N SER A 485 17.54 17.49 -20.09
CA SER A 485 18.32 18.15 -19.04
C SER A 485 17.49 18.49 -17.81
N GLY A 486 18.02 18.09 -16.65
CA GLY A 486 17.49 18.45 -15.33
C GLY A 486 16.28 17.63 -14.88
N ILE A 487 15.92 17.81 -13.62
CA ILE A 487 14.77 17.17 -12.98
C ILE A 487 13.69 18.25 -12.77
N TYR A 488 12.41 17.91 -12.98
CA TYR A 488 11.33 18.89 -13.02
C TYR A 488 10.03 18.37 -12.41
N GLY A 489 9.09 19.30 -12.20
CA GLY A 489 7.77 19.02 -11.62
C GLY A 489 7.87 18.31 -10.27
N PHE A 490 7.08 17.25 -10.11
CA PHE A 490 7.07 16.35 -8.97
C PHE A 490 8.46 15.83 -8.62
N CYS A 491 9.30 15.56 -9.62
CA CYS A 491 10.60 14.93 -9.40
C CYS A 491 11.67 15.90 -8.90
N GLY A 492 11.42 17.22 -8.94
CA GLY A 492 12.37 18.30 -8.61
C GLY A 492 12.92 18.24 -7.18
N ASP A 493 12.56 19.20 -6.33
CA ASP A 493 12.86 19.08 -4.89
C ASP A 493 12.02 17.95 -4.28
N TRP A 494 12.52 17.35 -3.19
CA TRP A 494 11.84 16.25 -2.52
C TRP A 494 10.45 16.68 -2.04
N GLN A 495 9.42 15.97 -2.52
CA GLN A 495 8.04 16.07 -2.08
C GLN A 495 7.30 14.76 -2.38
N THR A 496 6.23 14.48 -1.63
CA THR A 496 5.32 13.35 -1.90
C THR A 496 4.38 13.68 -3.07
N LEU A 497 3.93 12.67 -3.83
CA LEU A 497 3.01 12.85 -4.97
C LEU A 497 1.68 13.47 -4.52
N THR A 498 1.20 13.07 -3.35
CA THR A 498 0.03 13.58 -2.66
C THR A 498 0.18 15.07 -2.45
N ASN A 499 1.27 15.52 -1.81
CA ASN A 499 1.53 16.94 -1.68
C ASN A 499 1.63 17.68 -3.00
N TYR A 500 2.24 17.08 -4.02
CA TYR A 500 2.36 17.72 -5.34
C TYR A 500 0.97 17.96 -5.95
N ILE A 501 0.12 16.94 -5.96
CA ILE A 501 -1.25 17.01 -6.54
C ILE A 501 -2.16 17.89 -5.69
N TRP A 502 -2.15 17.74 -4.36
CA TRP A 502 -2.99 18.52 -3.45
C TRP A 502 -2.53 19.98 -3.34
N GLY A 503 -1.22 20.22 -3.42
CA GLY A 503 -0.63 21.55 -3.35
C GLY A 503 -0.83 22.37 -4.62
N TYR A 504 -1.17 21.73 -5.74
CA TYR A 504 -1.24 22.37 -7.05
C TYR A 504 -2.25 23.54 -7.16
N PHE A 505 -3.32 23.51 -6.35
CA PHE A 505 -4.30 24.61 -6.26
C PHE A 505 -4.15 25.49 -5.02
N GLY A 506 -3.00 25.43 -4.35
CA GLY A 506 -2.53 26.52 -3.50
C GLY A 506 -3.11 26.59 -2.08
N ASN A 507 -3.94 25.66 -1.64
CA ASN A 507 -4.40 25.63 -0.24
C ASN A 507 -3.41 24.88 0.68
N THR A 508 -3.90 24.47 1.85
CA THR A 508 -3.15 23.75 2.89
C THR A 508 -3.41 22.26 2.78
N VAL A 509 -2.43 21.36 2.77
CA VAL A 509 -2.73 19.93 2.67
C VAL A 509 -3.38 19.41 3.99
N PRO A 510 -4.52 18.70 3.96
CA PRO A 510 -5.11 18.13 5.17
C PRO A 510 -4.26 17.00 5.75
N PRO A 511 -4.44 16.64 7.03
CA PRO A 511 -3.77 15.50 7.61
C PRO A 511 -4.22 14.19 6.97
N PHE A 512 -3.28 13.26 6.85
CA PHE A 512 -3.51 11.93 6.30
C PHE A 512 -3.49 10.86 7.38
N ASN A 513 -4.02 9.68 7.06
CA ASN A 513 -4.04 8.51 7.94
C ASN A 513 -4.62 8.81 9.33
N VAL A 514 -5.71 9.58 9.37
CA VAL A 514 -6.44 9.81 10.61
C VAL A 514 -6.96 8.47 11.13
N GLN A 515 -6.74 8.22 12.41
CA GLN A 515 -7.19 7.04 13.15
C GLN A 515 -7.99 7.51 14.35
N ALA A 516 -9.02 6.75 14.72
CA ALA A 516 -9.84 6.99 15.89
C ALA A 516 -9.87 5.75 16.78
N ILE A 517 -9.41 5.90 18.02
CA ILE A 517 -9.44 4.84 19.03
C ILE A 517 -10.56 5.18 20.02
N PRO A 518 -11.60 4.34 20.15
CA PRO A 518 -12.68 4.58 21.10
C PRO A 518 -12.21 4.30 22.54
N GLY A 519 -12.53 5.22 23.45
CA GLY A 519 -12.46 5.04 24.89
C GLY A 519 -13.84 5.16 25.54
N ASP A 520 -13.88 5.18 26.87
CA ASP A 520 -15.12 5.46 27.60
C ASP A 520 -15.42 6.95 27.59
N GLY A 521 -16.56 7.34 27.01
CA GLY A 521 -16.94 8.75 26.84
C GLY A 521 -15.90 9.61 26.09
N THR A 522 -14.95 8.97 25.41
CA THR A 522 -13.77 9.60 24.81
C THR A 522 -13.42 8.94 23.48
N VAL A 523 -12.73 9.70 22.61
CA VAL A 523 -12.09 9.18 21.40
C VAL A 523 -10.71 9.81 21.29
N SER A 524 -9.68 8.98 21.18
CA SER A 524 -8.32 9.43 20.85
C SER A 524 -8.12 9.40 19.34
N LEU A 525 -7.95 10.58 18.75
CA LEU A 525 -7.61 10.74 17.35
C LEU A 525 -6.10 10.88 17.18
N SER A 526 -5.53 10.28 16.15
CA SER A 526 -4.14 10.48 15.71
C SER A 526 -4.07 10.56 14.19
N TRP A 527 -3.06 11.22 13.65
CA TRP A 527 -2.83 11.35 12.22
C TRP A 527 -1.34 11.43 11.92
N ASP A 528 -0.97 11.23 10.65
CA ASP A 528 0.42 11.29 10.24
C ASP A 528 0.94 12.74 10.20
N ALA A 529 2.23 12.89 10.48
CA ALA A 529 2.91 14.16 10.28
C ALA A 529 2.83 14.58 8.80
N PRO A 530 2.44 15.83 8.49
CA PRO A 530 2.53 16.34 7.12
C PRO A 530 3.98 16.23 6.62
N PRO A 531 4.25 16.14 5.31
CA PRO A 531 5.63 16.10 4.83
C PRO A 531 6.40 17.38 5.19
N GLU A 532 7.72 17.25 5.37
CA GLU A 532 8.60 18.30 5.93
C GLU A 532 8.46 19.68 5.27
N ILE A 533 8.26 19.71 3.95
CA ILE A 533 8.09 20.97 3.21
C ILE A 533 6.78 21.69 3.58
N THR A 534 5.71 20.94 3.88
CA THR A 534 4.41 21.46 4.32
C THR A 534 4.44 21.81 5.80
N LEU A 535 5.16 21.02 6.63
CA LEU A 535 5.31 21.26 8.06
C LEU A 535 5.80 22.66 8.42
N LYS A 536 6.63 23.27 7.56
CA LYS A 536 7.20 24.61 7.79
C LYS A 536 6.15 25.72 7.90
N THR A 537 4.97 25.54 7.31
CA THR A 537 3.92 26.57 7.27
C THR A 537 2.71 26.23 8.16
N ILE A 538 2.58 24.98 8.59
CA ILE A 538 1.52 24.55 9.51
C ILE A 538 1.76 25.12 10.92
N THR A 539 0.72 25.69 11.51
CA THR A 539 0.71 26.27 12.87
C THR A 539 -0.20 25.53 13.83
N GLY A 540 -1.00 24.57 13.34
CA GLY A 540 -1.89 23.79 14.18
C GLY A 540 -2.82 22.86 13.40
N PHE A 541 -3.75 22.24 14.11
CA PHE A 541 -4.76 21.36 13.56
C PHE A 541 -6.11 21.54 14.27
N ASN A 542 -7.20 21.53 13.52
CA ASN A 542 -8.57 21.53 14.03
C ASN A 542 -9.20 20.15 13.88
N VAL A 543 -9.90 19.70 14.91
CA VAL A 543 -10.62 18.42 14.91
C VAL A 543 -12.11 18.71 14.87
N TYR A 544 -12.81 18.08 13.94
CA TYR A 544 -14.25 18.26 13.74
C TYR A 544 -15.01 16.96 13.96
N GLU A 545 -16.18 17.03 14.61
CA GLU A 545 -17.26 16.08 14.37
C GLU A 545 -17.97 16.50 13.08
N VAL A 546 -18.14 15.54 12.16
CA VAL A 546 -18.89 15.70 10.92
C VAL A 546 -20.22 14.96 11.07
N LYS A 547 -21.35 15.64 10.82
CA LYS A 547 -22.66 15.01 10.87
C LYS A 547 -23.60 15.62 9.85
N ASN A 548 -24.11 14.80 8.93
CA ASN A 548 -24.98 15.25 7.83
C ASN A 548 -24.42 16.46 7.09
N GLY A 549 -23.09 16.56 7.05
CA GLY A 549 -22.35 17.66 6.46
C GLY A 549 -22.13 18.93 7.23
N ALA A 550 -22.66 19.03 8.44
CA ALA A 550 -22.21 20.06 9.37
C ALA A 550 -20.90 19.63 10.03
N ARG A 551 -19.92 20.54 10.09
CA ARG A 551 -18.69 20.39 10.88
C ARG A 551 -18.81 21.13 12.20
N THR A 552 -18.57 20.45 13.32
CA THR A 552 -18.54 21.04 14.66
C THR A 552 -17.15 20.90 15.24
N LEU A 553 -16.49 22.01 15.62
CA LEU A 553 -15.14 21.96 16.19
C LEU A 553 -15.17 21.26 17.56
N MET A 554 -14.32 20.26 17.73
CA MET A 554 -14.26 19.39 18.92
C MET A 554 -12.95 19.57 19.66
N GLY A 555 -13.04 19.89 20.96
CA GLY A 555 -11.88 19.98 21.86
C GLY A 555 -10.88 21.11 21.55
N GLY A 556 -11.24 22.09 20.70
CA GLY A 556 -10.39 23.24 20.34
C GLY A 556 -9.27 22.93 19.34
N THR A 557 -8.41 23.92 19.07
CA THR A 557 -7.26 23.79 18.14
C THR A 557 -6.06 23.12 18.81
N VAL A 558 -5.43 22.16 18.13
CA VAL A 558 -4.08 21.68 18.48
C VAL A 558 -3.08 22.71 17.97
N THR A 559 -2.31 23.33 18.86
CA THR A 559 -1.34 24.38 18.49
C THR A 559 0.03 23.79 18.20
N GLY A 560 0.73 24.38 17.23
CA GLY A 560 2.04 23.92 16.77
C GLY A 560 1.97 22.79 15.74
N ASN A 561 3.14 22.40 15.24
CA ASN A 561 3.30 21.41 14.17
C ASN A 561 4.08 20.17 14.64
N GLN A 562 4.07 19.86 15.93
CA GLN A 562 4.79 18.71 16.51
C GLN A 562 3.86 17.70 17.20
N THR A 563 2.56 18.02 17.33
CA THR A 563 1.56 17.17 17.97
C THR A 563 0.52 16.75 16.94
N TYR A 564 0.45 15.45 16.65
CA TYR A 564 -0.43 14.88 15.62
C TYR A 564 -1.49 13.95 16.23
N SER A 565 -1.97 14.30 17.41
CA SER A 565 -3.02 13.55 18.10
C SER A 565 -3.83 14.47 19.00
N LYS A 566 -5.07 14.04 19.29
CA LYS A 566 -5.99 14.75 20.17
C LYS A 566 -7.02 13.80 20.76
N THR A 567 -7.19 13.83 22.08
CA THR A 567 -8.31 13.12 22.72
C THR A 567 -9.50 14.05 22.89
N ILE A 568 -10.64 13.63 22.34
CA ILE A 568 -11.93 14.29 22.54
C ILE A 568 -12.65 13.59 23.70
N SER A 569 -13.16 14.36 24.66
CA SER A 569 -13.87 13.87 25.84
C SER A 569 -15.31 14.38 25.89
N GLY A 570 -16.14 13.80 26.75
CA GLY A 570 -17.55 14.19 26.90
C GLY A 570 -18.45 13.64 25.78
N LEU A 571 -18.06 12.54 25.15
CA LEU A 571 -18.81 11.90 24.08
C LEU A 571 -19.84 10.92 24.67
N VAL A 572 -20.94 10.70 23.94
CA VAL A 572 -21.99 9.74 24.33
C VAL A 572 -21.58 8.34 23.89
N SER A 573 -21.35 7.45 24.85
CA SER A 573 -21.03 6.05 24.57
C SER A 573 -22.17 5.33 23.86
N GLY A 574 -21.84 4.52 22.84
CA GLY A 574 -22.79 3.81 21.98
C GLY A 574 -23.32 4.62 20.79
N ARG A 575 -23.05 5.93 20.71
CA ARG A 575 -23.34 6.76 19.52
C ARG A 575 -22.17 6.69 18.55
N GLN A 576 -22.43 6.49 17.26
CA GLN A 576 -21.40 6.65 16.24
C GLN A 576 -21.09 8.14 16.03
N TYR A 577 -19.82 8.47 16.09
CA TYR A 577 -19.25 9.75 15.73
C TYR A 577 -18.45 9.59 14.43
N GLU A 578 -18.47 10.64 13.62
CA GLU A 578 -17.64 10.74 12.43
C GLU A 578 -16.69 11.92 12.64
N PHE A 579 -15.38 11.65 12.73
CA PHE A 579 -14.38 12.69 12.96
C PHE A 579 -13.56 12.95 11.71
N ALA A 580 -13.12 14.19 11.56
CA ALA A 580 -12.11 14.57 10.59
C ALA A 580 -11.20 15.67 11.16
N VAL A 581 -10.02 15.83 10.57
CA VAL A 581 -9.00 16.77 11.01
C VAL A 581 -8.65 17.72 9.87
N ALA A 582 -8.44 19.00 10.15
CA ALA A 582 -7.94 19.99 9.22
C ALA A 582 -6.61 20.56 9.72
N SER A 583 -5.68 20.81 8.81
CA SER A 583 -4.42 21.51 9.05
C SER A 583 -4.64 23.01 9.02
N ILE A 584 -3.94 23.77 9.86
CA ILE A 584 -3.97 25.23 9.86
C ILE A 584 -2.62 25.73 9.36
N ASP A 585 -2.63 26.45 8.24
CA ASP A 585 -1.46 27.10 7.68
C ASP A 585 -1.47 28.59 8.01
N LYS A 586 -0.30 29.14 8.35
CA LYS A 586 -0.16 30.56 8.69
C LYS A 586 -0.58 31.51 7.56
N ALA A 587 -0.28 31.16 6.32
CA ALA A 587 -0.48 32.02 5.14
C ALA A 587 -1.73 31.62 4.34
N LYS A 588 -2.05 30.33 4.32
CA LYS A 588 -3.11 29.77 3.47
C LYS A 588 -4.41 29.46 4.21
N GLY A 589 -4.40 29.58 5.54
CA GLY A 589 -5.55 29.28 6.38
C GLY A 589 -5.79 27.77 6.55
N GLU A 590 -7.02 27.43 6.90
CA GLU A 590 -7.40 26.04 7.20
C GLU A 590 -7.55 25.20 5.94
N SER A 591 -7.06 23.96 5.99
CA SER A 591 -7.29 22.99 4.94
C SER A 591 -8.75 22.58 4.83
N GLY A 592 -9.09 21.78 3.83
CA GLY A 592 -10.28 20.94 3.93
C GLY A 592 -10.13 19.83 4.97
N LEU A 593 -11.14 18.99 5.12
CA LEU A 593 -11.13 17.91 6.12
C LEU A 593 -10.18 16.76 5.74
N SER A 594 -9.76 15.92 6.67
CA SER A 594 -9.13 14.64 6.36
C SER A 594 -10.17 13.64 5.84
N TYR A 595 -9.77 12.38 5.64
CA TYR A 595 -10.75 11.30 5.61
C TYR A 595 -11.57 11.28 6.90
N ILE A 596 -12.85 10.96 6.73
CA ILE A 596 -13.76 10.74 7.85
C ILE A 596 -13.46 9.39 8.48
N VAL A 597 -13.20 9.41 9.79
CA VAL A 597 -13.11 8.19 10.61
C VAL A 597 -14.37 8.03 11.43
N LYS A 598 -15.02 6.88 11.27
CA LYS A 598 -16.22 6.53 12.02
C LYS A 598 -15.83 5.74 13.25
N VAL A 599 -16.33 6.12 14.42
CA VAL A 599 -15.98 5.51 15.69
C VAL A 599 -17.16 5.56 16.65
N ILE A 600 -17.37 4.49 17.40
CA ILE A 600 -18.37 4.43 18.47
C ILE A 600 -17.60 4.43 19.80
N PRO A 601 -17.63 5.51 20.60
CA PRO A 601 -17.11 5.51 21.97
C PRO A 601 -17.84 4.41 22.75
N LYS A 602 -17.09 3.65 23.54
CA LYS A 602 -17.63 2.47 24.23
C LYS A 602 -18.12 2.84 25.62
N ARG A 603 -19.05 2.07 26.18
CA ARG A 603 -19.34 2.14 27.62
C ARG A 603 -18.24 1.39 28.39
N ILE A 604 -17.97 1.78 29.65
CA ILE A 604 -17.06 1.04 30.57
C ILE A 604 -17.27 -0.49 30.49
N GLU A 605 -18.53 -0.93 30.46
CA GLU A 605 -18.94 -2.34 30.41
C GLU A 605 -18.56 -3.06 29.09
N GLU A 606 -18.47 -2.34 27.98
CA GLU A 606 -18.11 -2.85 26.65
C GLU A 606 -16.61 -2.83 26.37
N LEU A 607 -15.84 -2.14 27.22
CA LEU A 607 -14.38 -2.16 27.20
C LEU A 607 -13.81 -3.39 27.94
N SER A 608 -14.68 -4.14 28.64
CA SER A 608 -14.35 -5.41 29.29
C SER A 608 -14.56 -6.59 28.34
N PRO A 609 -13.72 -7.64 28.36
CA PRO A 609 -13.94 -8.83 27.53
C PRO A 609 -15.24 -9.54 27.94
N LYS A 610 -16.23 -9.61 27.04
CA LYS A 610 -17.45 -10.41 27.26
C LYS A 610 -17.07 -11.89 27.41
N LYS A 611 -17.32 -12.47 28.60
CA LYS A 611 -17.32 -13.92 28.81
C LYS A 611 -18.40 -14.54 27.93
N THR A 612 -18.02 -15.33 26.95
CA THR A 612 -18.95 -16.19 26.19
C THR A 612 -19.47 -17.27 27.13
N VAL A 613 -20.74 -17.18 27.52
CA VAL A 613 -21.46 -18.28 28.16
C VAL A 613 -21.75 -19.30 27.07
N SER A 614 -21.11 -20.46 27.15
CA SER A 614 -21.44 -21.60 26.29
C SER A 614 -22.79 -22.16 26.72
N ASP A 615 -23.78 -21.98 25.86
CA ASP A 615 -25.02 -22.73 25.93
C ASP A 615 -24.70 -24.22 25.70
N LYS A 616 -24.86 -25.04 26.74
CA LYS A 616 -24.92 -26.49 26.62
C LYS A 616 -26.15 -26.98 27.38
N THR A 617 -27.15 -27.30 26.58
CA THR A 617 -28.17 -28.30 26.85
C THR A 617 -27.56 -29.56 27.47
N ALA A 618 -27.92 -29.87 28.71
CA ALA A 618 -27.92 -31.23 29.23
C ALA A 618 -28.92 -31.35 30.38
N ARG A 619 -29.96 -32.16 30.14
CA ARG A 619 -30.86 -32.71 31.15
C ARG A 619 -30.07 -33.48 32.21
N THR A 620 -30.37 -33.25 33.48
CA THR A 620 -30.73 -34.26 34.49
C THR A 620 -31.13 -33.52 35.78
N GLY A 621 -32.30 -33.83 36.32
CA GLY A 621 -32.88 -33.10 37.45
C GLY A 621 -32.46 -33.61 38.82
N LYS A 622 -32.71 -32.78 39.83
CA LYS A 622 -33.50 -33.12 41.03
C LYS A 622 -33.69 -31.86 41.88
N ASN A 623 -34.94 -31.67 42.32
CA ASN A 623 -35.39 -30.67 43.30
C ASN A 623 -34.67 -30.83 44.65
N VAL A 624 -34.52 -29.74 45.40
CA VAL A 624 -35.15 -29.37 46.71
C VAL A 624 -34.74 -27.90 46.97
N ASP A 625 -35.64 -26.91 47.01
CA ASP A 625 -36.27 -26.31 48.23
C ASP A 625 -35.24 -25.92 49.33
N ASP A 626 -35.28 -24.80 50.04
CA ASP A 626 -36.30 -23.80 50.28
C ASP A 626 -35.67 -22.67 51.14
N SER A 627 -36.26 -21.45 51.14
CA SER A 627 -36.21 -20.42 52.22
C SER A 627 -34.84 -19.77 52.61
N ALA A 628 -34.68 -18.49 52.99
CA ALA A 628 -35.54 -17.31 53.09
C ALA A 628 -34.63 -16.07 53.32
N ASP A 629 -35.11 -14.91 52.85
CA ASP A 629 -34.82 -13.53 53.30
C ASP A 629 -35.14 -13.38 54.83
N PRO A 630 -34.79 -12.32 55.63
CA PRO A 630 -34.53 -10.94 55.19
C PRO A 630 -33.63 -10.00 56.05
N SER A 631 -33.51 -8.77 55.54
CA SER A 631 -33.56 -7.47 56.26
C SER A 631 -32.25 -6.76 56.72
N VAL A 632 -31.81 -5.84 55.86
CA VAL A 632 -31.60 -4.37 56.03
C VAL A 632 -31.63 -3.79 57.45
N LYS A 633 -30.60 -2.99 57.83
CA LYS A 633 -30.70 -1.53 58.15
C LYS A 633 -29.42 -0.84 58.65
N ASP A 634 -29.22 0.34 58.07
CA ASP A 634 -28.77 1.64 58.62
C ASP A 634 -27.28 1.96 58.91
N LEU A 635 -26.85 3.03 58.20
CA LEU A 635 -25.66 3.90 58.28
C LEU A 635 -25.74 4.84 59.54
N PRO A 636 -24.80 5.79 59.90
CA PRO A 636 -23.74 6.43 59.08
C PRO A 636 -22.43 6.98 59.79
N VAL A 637 -21.52 7.54 58.95
CA VAL A 637 -20.60 8.71 59.14
C VAL A 637 -19.32 8.64 60.01
N GLY A 638 -18.18 9.08 59.41
CA GLY A 638 -17.03 9.68 60.15
C GLY A 638 -15.64 9.73 59.47
N THR A 639 -15.41 10.70 58.58
CA THR A 639 -14.16 11.47 58.28
C THR A 639 -12.78 10.81 57.93
N GLU A 640 -12.29 11.18 56.73
CA GLU A 640 -10.92 11.43 56.22
C GLU A 640 -9.67 10.67 56.72
N LYS A 641 -8.98 9.97 55.80
CA LYS A 641 -7.57 10.26 55.39
C LYS A 641 -7.13 9.49 54.12
N LYS A 642 -6.18 10.11 53.41
CA LYS A 642 -5.60 9.86 52.07
C LYS A 642 -4.92 8.49 51.86
N ASN A 643 -4.96 8.04 50.58
CA ASN A 643 -3.92 7.42 49.73
C ASN A 643 -2.95 6.39 50.35
N ASP A 644 -2.63 5.24 49.77
CA ASP A 644 -2.58 4.78 48.38
C ASP A 644 -2.80 3.26 48.37
N ASP A 645 -3.57 2.71 47.41
CA ASP A 645 -3.53 1.27 47.11
C ASP A 645 -3.60 1.06 45.60
N VAL A 646 -2.46 0.63 45.06
CA VAL A 646 -2.31 0.14 43.69
C VAL A 646 -2.99 -1.23 43.61
N VAL A 647 -4.12 -1.30 42.90
CA VAL A 647 -4.79 -2.56 42.60
C VAL A 647 -3.88 -3.39 41.68
N ARG A 648 -3.30 -4.48 42.22
CA ARG A 648 -2.72 -5.55 41.41
C ARG A 648 -3.85 -6.29 40.70
N VAL A 649 -3.81 -6.30 39.36
CA VAL A 649 -4.71 -7.10 38.53
C VAL A 649 -4.09 -8.50 38.39
N GLU A 650 -4.73 -9.53 38.96
CA GLU A 650 -4.32 -10.92 38.77
C GLU A 650 -4.57 -11.36 37.31
N ALA A 651 -3.54 -11.92 36.68
CA ALA A 651 -3.57 -12.39 35.29
C ALA A 651 -4.34 -13.72 35.15
N SER A 652 -5.22 -13.83 34.14
CA SER A 652 -5.76 -15.12 33.70
C SER A 652 -4.66 -15.99 33.08
N PRO A 653 -4.71 -17.34 33.18
CA PRO A 653 -3.64 -18.20 32.67
C PRO A 653 -3.51 -18.04 31.14
N ALA A 654 -2.33 -17.60 30.71
CA ALA A 654 -2.02 -17.39 29.30
C ALA A 654 -2.13 -18.70 28.49
N LYS A 655 -2.72 -18.64 27.29
CA LYS A 655 -2.78 -19.79 26.39
C LYS A 655 -1.37 -20.17 25.96
N LYS A 656 -1.00 -21.45 26.09
CA LYS A 656 0.32 -21.98 25.73
C LYS A 656 0.22 -23.12 24.74
N PHE A 657 1.23 -23.28 23.89
CA PHE A 657 1.41 -24.48 23.08
C PHE A 657 2.88 -24.87 23.00
N THR A 658 3.16 -26.09 22.54
CA THR A 658 4.51 -26.60 22.31
C THR A 658 4.60 -27.15 20.89
N ASN A 659 5.62 -26.75 20.14
CA ASN A 659 5.83 -27.23 18.77
C ASN A 659 6.63 -28.55 18.73
N ARG A 660 6.91 -29.09 17.54
CA ARG A 660 7.60 -30.38 17.36
C ARG A 660 9.06 -30.37 17.80
N LEU A 661 9.70 -29.20 17.90
CA LEU A 661 11.04 -29.05 18.48
C LEU A 661 11.03 -28.86 20.00
N GLY A 662 9.87 -28.98 20.65
CA GLY A 662 9.75 -28.80 22.09
C GLY A 662 9.82 -27.33 22.53
N MET A 663 9.73 -26.37 21.61
CA MET A 663 9.67 -24.95 21.94
C MET A 663 8.29 -24.63 22.51
N LYS A 664 8.28 -24.02 23.69
CA LYS A 664 7.05 -23.57 24.36
C LYS A 664 6.77 -22.12 24.00
N PHE A 665 5.53 -21.83 23.67
CA PHE A 665 5.08 -20.50 23.32
C PHE A 665 3.93 -20.07 24.22
N VAL A 666 3.90 -18.79 24.57
CA VAL A 666 2.85 -18.15 25.35
C VAL A 666 2.14 -17.08 24.52
N LEU A 667 0.82 -17.04 24.57
CA LEU A 667 0.03 -16.03 23.87
C LEU A 667 0.17 -14.68 24.59
N ILE A 668 0.80 -13.74 23.91
CA ILE A 668 0.84 -12.33 24.29
C ILE A 668 -0.42 -11.68 23.72
N SER A 669 -1.23 -11.11 24.62
CA SER A 669 -2.47 -10.44 24.22
C SER A 669 -2.16 -9.14 23.48
N PRO A 670 -3.00 -8.70 22.52
CA PRO A 670 -2.86 -7.37 21.96
C PRO A 670 -3.00 -6.32 23.08
N GLY A 671 -2.41 -5.15 22.87
CA GLY A 671 -2.52 -4.08 23.84
C GLY A 671 -1.70 -2.87 23.47
N THR A 672 -1.55 -1.97 24.43
CA THR A 672 -0.88 -0.70 24.23
C THR A 672 0.11 -0.46 25.34
N PHE A 673 1.29 0.03 24.99
CA PHE A 673 2.34 0.34 25.96
C PHE A 673 3.17 1.55 25.55
N GLU A 674 3.95 2.05 26.49
CA GLU A 674 4.95 3.09 26.24
C GLU A 674 6.28 2.42 25.89
N MET A 675 6.70 2.58 24.64
CA MET A 675 7.95 2.04 24.11
C MET A 675 9.05 3.10 24.18
N GLY A 676 10.27 2.70 24.53
CA GLY A 676 11.44 3.57 24.63
C GLY A 676 11.83 3.93 26.06
N LEU A 677 12.83 4.80 26.19
CA LEU A 677 13.41 5.26 27.46
C LEU A 677 13.44 6.78 27.50
N LEU A 678 12.99 7.38 28.61
CA LEU A 678 13.23 8.79 28.88
C LEU A 678 14.74 9.04 28.89
N SER A 679 15.21 10.07 28.19
CA SER A 679 16.63 10.43 28.15
C SER A 679 17.10 10.81 29.55
N ASP A 680 17.98 9.99 30.15
CA ASP A 680 18.49 10.19 31.52
C ASP A 680 19.60 11.25 31.62
N GLY A 681 19.69 12.17 30.65
CA GLY A 681 20.63 13.30 30.66
C GLY A 681 22.12 12.92 30.67
N GLN A 682 22.46 11.63 30.63
CA GLN A 682 23.84 11.15 30.66
C GLN A 682 24.13 10.27 29.44
N ASN A 683 25.21 10.64 28.74
CA ASN A 683 25.70 10.03 27.51
C ASN A 683 25.67 8.48 27.51
N GLN A 684 25.26 7.94 26.36
CA GLN A 684 25.36 6.54 25.90
C GLN A 684 24.36 5.51 26.43
N THR A 685 23.07 5.66 26.09
CA THR A 685 22.25 4.48 25.75
C THR A 685 21.39 4.75 24.54
N ASN A 686 21.40 3.80 23.59
CA ASN A 686 20.75 3.89 22.27
C ASN A 686 19.21 3.78 22.32
N GLY A 687 18.56 4.06 23.45
CA GLY A 687 17.11 3.97 23.60
C GLY A 687 16.37 4.89 22.64
N ALA A 688 15.24 4.43 22.10
CA ALA A 688 14.32 5.31 21.40
C ALA A 688 13.64 6.26 22.39
N ALA A 689 13.32 7.48 21.94
CA ALA A 689 12.50 8.40 22.74
C ALA A 689 11.15 7.74 23.08
N PRO A 690 10.57 7.99 24.27
CA PRO A 690 9.30 7.39 24.66
C PRO A 690 8.20 7.74 23.67
N HIS A 691 7.49 6.73 23.20
CA HIS A 691 6.37 6.86 22.27
C HIS A 691 5.38 5.73 22.53
N ARG A 692 4.11 5.95 22.20
CA ARG A 692 3.07 4.97 22.49
C ARG A 692 3.02 3.96 21.34
N VAL A 693 2.93 2.68 21.64
CA VAL A 693 2.76 1.63 20.64
C VAL A 693 1.51 0.83 20.92
N VAL A 694 0.70 0.61 19.89
CA VAL A 694 -0.49 -0.24 19.88
C VAL A 694 -0.18 -1.49 19.08
N LEU A 695 -0.24 -2.65 19.72
CA LEU A 695 -0.21 -3.95 19.04
C LEU A 695 -1.65 -4.44 18.90
N THR A 696 -2.15 -4.49 17.67
CA THR A 696 -3.58 -4.74 17.40
C THR A 696 -3.95 -6.21 17.43
N LYS A 697 -2.97 -7.09 17.24
CA LYS A 697 -3.13 -8.54 17.25
C LYS A 697 -2.28 -9.16 18.35
N GLY A 698 -2.83 -10.20 18.98
CA GLY A 698 -2.03 -11.05 19.84
C GLY A 698 -1.07 -11.89 19.00
N PHE A 699 0.01 -12.34 19.62
CA PHE A 699 1.01 -13.19 19.00
C PHE A 699 1.54 -14.17 20.04
N TYR A 700 1.92 -15.37 19.60
CA TYR A 700 2.61 -16.30 20.47
C TYR A 700 4.10 -15.93 20.51
N MET A 701 4.69 -15.81 21.70
CA MET A 701 6.14 -15.62 21.86
C MET A 701 6.75 -16.82 22.57
N GLN A 702 7.94 -17.24 22.11
CA GLN A 702 8.67 -18.33 22.73
C GLN A 702 9.04 -17.98 24.17
N GLU A 703 8.78 -18.89 25.12
CA GLU A 703 9.01 -18.68 26.55
C GLU A 703 10.48 -18.34 26.86
N THR A 704 11.41 -18.91 26.10
CA THR A 704 12.85 -18.72 26.23
C THR A 704 13.47 -18.31 24.90
N GLU A 705 14.73 -17.89 24.92
CA GLU A 705 15.59 -17.86 23.74
C GLU A 705 15.61 -19.23 23.04
N VAL A 706 15.91 -19.26 21.74
CA VAL A 706 16.19 -20.51 21.01
C VAL A 706 17.44 -21.15 21.60
N SER A 707 17.32 -22.40 22.04
CA SER A 707 18.41 -23.12 22.69
C SER A 707 19.38 -23.77 21.70
N GLN A 708 20.61 -24.05 22.15
CA GLN A 708 21.62 -24.80 21.39
C GLN A 708 21.08 -26.17 20.93
N GLY A 709 20.28 -26.84 21.76
CA GLY A 709 19.64 -28.12 21.45
C GLY A 709 18.59 -27.99 20.35
N GLN A 710 17.72 -26.97 20.44
CA GLN A 710 16.71 -26.69 19.40
C GLN A 710 17.36 -26.29 18.08
N TRP A 711 18.39 -25.44 18.14
CA TRP A 711 19.18 -25.06 16.97
C TRP A 711 19.78 -26.30 16.30
N LYS A 712 20.55 -27.09 17.05
CA LYS A 712 21.21 -28.29 16.55
C LYS A 712 20.23 -29.32 15.99
N ALA A 713 19.07 -29.50 16.63
CA ALA A 713 18.05 -30.44 16.17
C ALA A 713 17.51 -30.10 14.76
N LEU A 714 17.41 -28.81 14.42
CA LEU A 714 16.91 -28.37 13.13
C LEU A 714 18.01 -28.09 12.10
N MET A 715 19.15 -27.56 12.55
CA MET A 715 20.25 -27.10 11.68
C MET A 715 21.37 -28.12 11.54
N GLY A 716 21.39 -29.17 12.36
CA GLY A 716 22.39 -30.25 12.33
C GLY A 716 23.70 -29.94 13.05
N ALA A 717 24.12 -28.67 13.08
CA ALA A 717 25.31 -28.20 13.79
C ALA A 717 24.98 -27.08 14.77
N ASP A 718 25.72 -27.01 15.87
CA ASP A 718 25.64 -25.90 16.84
C ASP A 718 26.80 -24.92 16.57
N PRO A 719 26.56 -23.62 16.33
CA PRO A 719 27.58 -22.60 16.07
C PRO A 719 28.12 -21.92 17.34
N SER A 720 27.47 -22.12 18.49
CA SER A 720 27.73 -21.41 19.75
C SER A 720 29.21 -21.42 20.17
N PHE A 721 29.75 -20.29 20.63
CA PHE A 721 31.07 -20.25 21.28
C PHE A 721 31.12 -21.13 22.54
N PHE A 722 30.07 -21.05 23.36
CA PHE A 722 30.01 -21.70 24.67
C PHE A 722 29.44 -23.13 24.58
N LYS A 723 30.25 -24.05 24.04
CA LYS A 723 29.88 -25.46 23.81
C LYS A 723 29.53 -26.26 25.07
N ASN A 724 30.11 -25.92 26.21
CA ASN A 724 29.98 -26.67 27.46
C ASN A 724 28.83 -26.16 28.35
N CYS A 725 27.88 -25.40 27.79
CA CYS A 725 26.74 -24.87 28.52
C CYS A 725 25.58 -25.88 28.64
N GLY A 726 25.48 -26.82 27.70
CA GLY A 726 24.39 -27.80 27.62
C GLY A 726 23.28 -27.38 26.65
N GLY A 727 22.42 -28.34 26.27
CA GLY A 727 21.43 -28.14 25.21
C GLY A 727 20.34 -27.12 25.50
N ASP A 728 20.13 -26.75 26.77
CA ASP A 728 19.11 -25.78 27.21
C ASP A 728 19.63 -24.32 27.27
N CYS A 729 20.91 -24.08 27.02
CA CYS A 729 21.45 -22.72 26.91
C CYS A 729 21.04 -22.08 25.59
N PRO A 730 20.96 -20.74 25.49
CA PRO A 730 20.70 -20.07 24.23
C PRO A 730 21.77 -20.39 23.19
N VAL A 731 21.33 -20.52 21.94
CA VAL A 731 22.25 -20.49 20.81
C VAL A 731 22.78 -19.06 20.64
N GLU A 732 24.09 -18.95 20.45
CA GLU A 732 24.77 -17.70 20.12
C GLU A 732 25.76 -17.92 18.97
N GLN A 733 26.49 -16.87 18.56
CA GLN A 733 27.24 -16.86 17.30
C GLN A 733 26.34 -17.14 16.07
N VAL A 734 25.11 -16.63 16.11
CA VAL A 734 24.18 -16.68 14.97
C VAL A 734 23.92 -15.28 14.43
N SER A 735 24.08 -15.12 13.12
CA SER A 735 23.77 -13.87 12.43
C SER A 735 22.27 -13.75 12.17
N TRP A 736 21.78 -12.52 11.98
CA TRP A 736 20.37 -12.29 11.62
C TRP A 736 19.99 -13.10 10.38
N ASN A 737 20.88 -13.16 9.39
CA ASN A 737 20.66 -13.96 8.17
C ASN A 737 20.48 -15.46 8.47
N GLU A 738 21.30 -16.04 9.34
CA GLU A 738 21.18 -17.46 9.72
C GLU A 738 19.93 -17.72 10.56
N THR A 739 19.48 -16.76 11.37
CA THR A 739 18.20 -16.88 12.08
C THR A 739 17.02 -16.97 11.11
N GLN A 740 17.05 -16.27 9.97
CA GLN A 740 16.00 -16.39 8.95
C GLN A 740 15.98 -17.81 8.36
N VAL A 741 17.14 -18.40 8.08
CA VAL A 741 17.24 -19.79 7.59
C VAL A 741 16.71 -20.78 8.63
N PHE A 742 16.99 -20.56 9.92
CA PHE A 742 16.41 -21.36 11.00
C PHE A 742 14.88 -21.28 11.01
N ILE A 743 14.33 -20.07 10.86
CA ILE A 743 12.88 -19.82 10.81
C ILE A 743 12.24 -20.50 9.61
N GLU A 744 12.83 -20.40 8.43
CA GLU A 744 12.37 -21.06 7.21
C GLU A 744 12.26 -22.58 7.42
N LYS A 745 13.32 -23.21 7.92
CA LYS A 745 13.30 -24.66 8.22
C LYS A 745 12.28 -25.04 9.29
N LEU A 746 12.04 -24.17 10.26
CA LEU A 746 11.05 -24.43 11.31
C LEU A 746 9.64 -24.37 10.73
N ASN A 747 9.37 -23.36 9.91
CA ASN A 747 8.13 -23.20 9.14
C ASN A 747 7.88 -24.45 8.28
N ASP A 748 8.89 -24.96 7.57
CA ASP A 748 8.80 -26.21 6.81
C ASP A 748 8.47 -27.43 7.69
N LEU A 749 9.18 -27.58 8.81
CA LEU A 749 8.97 -28.69 9.75
C LEU A 749 7.56 -28.69 10.34
N GLU A 750 7.02 -27.51 10.63
CA GLU A 750 5.69 -27.31 11.20
C GLU A 750 4.59 -27.19 10.13
N LYS A 751 4.96 -27.17 8.84
CA LYS A 751 4.06 -26.98 7.69
C LYS A 751 3.24 -25.70 7.81
N THR A 752 3.92 -24.58 8.07
CA THR A 752 3.34 -23.25 8.25
C THR A 752 4.31 -22.20 7.74
N ASP A 753 3.91 -20.94 7.70
CA ASP A 753 4.72 -19.78 7.29
C ASP A 753 4.69 -18.64 8.32
N VAL A 754 4.12 -18.91 9.51
CA VAL A 754 3.83 -17.86 10.50
C VAL A 754 4.85 -17.72 11.63
N TYR A 755 5.91 -18.54 11.68
CA TYR A 755 7.04 -18.29 12.59
C TYR A 755 7.93 -17.18 12.02
N ARG A 756 8.37 -16.27 12.89
CA ARG A 756 9.26 -15.15 12.55
C ARG A 756 10.01 -14.62 13.77
N LEU A 757 10.97 -13.72 13.56
CA LEU A 757 11.48 -12.89 14.65
C LEU A 757 10.38 -11.93 15.13
N PRO A 758 10.38 -11.55 16.43
CA PRO A 758 9.52 -10.47 16.90
C PRO A 758 9.86 -9.16 16.19
N THR A 759 8.88 -8.30 15.99
CA THR A 759 9.20 -6.88 15.76
C THR A 759 9.86 -6.31 17.02
N GLU A 760 10.62 -5.24 16.86
CA GLU A 760 11.26 -4.55 17.99
C GLU A 760 10.21 -4.12 19.03
N ALA A 761 9.03 -3.70 18.58
CA ALA A 761 7.91 -3.34 19.44
C ALA A 761 7.27 -4.54 20.16
N GLU A 762 7.05 -5.65 19.47
CA GLU A 762 6.54 -6.89 20.08
C GLU A 762 7.50 -7.38 21.17
N TRP A 763 8.80 -7.32 20.91
CA TRP A 763 9.83 -7.70 21.87
C TRP A 763 9.77 -6.83 23.13
N GLU A 764 9.73 -5.49 22.99
CA GLU A 764 9.72 -4.60 24.15
C GLU A 764 8.42 -4.69 24.94
N TYR A 765 7.29 -4.83 24.25
CA TYR A 765 5.98 -5.02 24.88
C TYR A 765 5.99 -6.26 25.78
N ALA A 766 6.46 -7.38 25.23
CA ALA A 766 6.55 -8.65 25.92
C ALA A 766 7.58 -8.62 27.07
N CYS A 767 8.69 -7.91 26.88
CA CYS A 767 9.73 -7.69 27.89
C CYS A 767 9.16 -6.97 29.13
N ARG A 768 8.41 -5.88 28.90
CA ARG A 768 7.82 -5.05 29.96
C ARG A 768 6.71 -5.77 30.73
N ALA A 769 5.97 -6.68 30.11
CA ALA A 769 4.86 -7.41 30.72
C ALA A 769 3.87 -6.51 31.51
N GLY A 770 3.60 -5.32 30.97
CA GLY A 770 2.71 -4.32 31.58
C GLY A 770 3.36 -3.33 32.55
N THR A 771 4.65 -3.48 32.90
CA THR A 771 5.34 -2.51 33.76
C THR A 771 5.90 -1.32 32.99
N LYS A 772 6.14 -0.21 33.71
CA LYS A 772 6.80 0.99 33.20
C LYS A 772 8.23 1.17 33.73
N THR A 773 8.61 0.35 34.70
CA THR A 773 9.92 0.33 35.33
C THR A 773 11.01 -0.11 34.34
N PRO A 774 12.31 0.12 34.62
CA PRO A 774 13.40 -0.31 33.75
C PRO A 774 13.37 -1.82 33.45
N PHE A 775 12.92 -2.63 34.41
CA PHE A 775 12.76 -4.08 34.31
C PHE A 775 11.35 -4.50 34.76
N SER A 776 10.81 -5.61 34.27
CA SER A 776 9.51 -6.15 34.70
C SER A 776 9.49 -6.53 36.19
N PHE A 777 10.67 -6.69 36.79
CA PHE A 777 10.87 -6.98 38.20
C PHE A 777 11.01 -5.73 39.10
N GLY A 778 10.88 -4.52 38.52
CA GLY A 778 10.97 -3.24 39.22
C GLY A 778 12.17 -2.39 38.81
N GLU A 779 12.67 -1.56 39.73
CA GLU A 779 13.77 -0.62 39.50
C GLU A 779 15.15 -1.29 39.42
N CYS A 780 15.32 -2.43 40.09
CA CYS A 780 16.59 -3.14 40.16
C CYS A 780 16.53 -4.50 39.46
N LEU A 781 17.55 -4.80 38.65
CA LEU A 781 17.76 -6.12 38.09
C LEU A 781 18.65 -6.94 39.01
N SER A 782 18.14 -8.07 39.52
CA SER A 782 18.92 -8.99 40.34
C SER A 782 19.53 -10.11 39.48
N THR A 783 20.71 -10.58 39.87
CA THR A 783 21.37 -11.74 39.23
C THR A 783 20.67 -13.08 39.50
N ALA A 784 19.63 -13.09 40.33
CA ALA A 784 18.68 -14.20 40.47
C ALA A 784 17.56 -14.17 39.40
N HIS A 785 17.32 -13.03 38.77
CA HIS A 785 16.29 -12.87 37.72
C HIS A 785 16.88 -12.83 36.30
N ALA A 786 18.17 -12.55 36.16
CA ALA A 786 18.85 -12.39 34.87
C ALA A 786 20.34 -12.71 34.94
N ASN A 787 20.93 -13.00 33.77
CA ASN A 787 22.37 -13.20 33.62
C ASN A 787 23.05 -11.98 32.97
N TYR A 788 23.76 -11.17 33.73
CA TYR A 788 24.47 -9.99 33.22
C TYR A 788 25.73 -9.75 34.07
N CYS A 789 26.48 -8.67 33.80
CA CYS A 789 27.60 -8.28 34.66
C CYS A 789 27.09 -7.62 35.96
N GLY A 790 26.83 -8.46 36.96
CA GLY A 790 26.31 -8.06 38.28
C GLY A 790 27.19 -7.09 39.06
N HIS A 791 28.43 -6.86 38.65
CA HIS A 791 29.32 -5.86 39.25
C HIS A 791 28.90 -4.42 38.95
N TYR A 792 28.10 -4.20 37.90
CA TYR A 792 27.62 -2.89 37.44
C TYR A 792 26.08 -2.85 37.38
N PRO A 793 25.39 -2.86 38.55
CA PRO A 793 23.95 -2.67 38.62
C PRO A 793 23.58 -1.21 38.30
N LEU A 794 22.27 -0.88 38.27
CA LEU A 794 21.84 0.52 38.26
C LEU A 794 22.15 1.20 39.61
N ASP A 795 22.23 2.53 39.61
CA ASP A 795 22.48 3.30 40.83
C ASP A 795 21.42 3.00 41.89
N GLY A 796 21.87 2.72 43.12
CA GLY A 796 21.00 2.34 44.23
C GLY A 796 20.62 0.85 44.30
N CYS A 797 21.04 0.03 43.33
CA CYS A 797 20.79 -1.40 43.31
C CYS A 797 21.99 -2.22 43.81
N GLU A 798 21.72 -3.40 44.37
CA GLU A 798 22.77 -4.29 44.91
C GLU A 798 23.63 -4.91 43.79
N LYS A 799 24.93 -5.05 44.07
CA LYS A 799 25.84 -5.82 43.20
C LYS A 799 25.50 -7.31 43.29
N GLY A 800 25.66 -8.01 42.17
CA GLY A 800 25.44 -9.44 42.06
C GLY A 800 26.58 -10.17 41.35
N LEU A 801 26.31 -11.43 41.02
CA LEU A 801 27.24 -12.32 40.32
C LEU A 801 27.48 -11.88 38.87
N TYR A 802 28.72 -11.95 38.41
CA TYR A 802 29.06 -11.94 36.99
C TYR A 802 29.45 -13.34 36.55
N ARG A 803 28.62 -13.99 35.73
CA ARG A 803 28.81 -15.42 35.37
C ARG A 803 29.78 -15.63 34.20
N GLU A 804 30.13 -14.59 33.45
CA GLU A 804 31.11 -14.61 32.35
C GLU A 804 30.79 -15.54 31.16
N LYS A 805 29.58 -16.10 31.12
CA LYS A 805 29.08 -16.98 30.06
C LYS A 805 27.55 -17.04 30.08
N PRO A 806 26.90 -17.44 28.97
CA PRO A 806 25.49 -17.80 29.01
C PRO A 806 25.26 -18.99 29.94
N VAL A 807 24.05 -19.09 30.49
CA VAL A 807 23.61 -20.21 31.33
C VAL A 807 22.22 -20.69 30.90
N SER A 808 21.79 -21.79 31.51
CA SER A 808 20.47 -22.37 31.23
C SER A 808 19.37 -21.40 31.62
N MET A 809 18.38 -21.25 30.74
CA MET A 809 17.22 -20.40 31.00
C MET A 809 16.35 -20.87 32.18
N LYS A 810 16.53 -22.12 32.60
CA LYS A 810 15.85 -22.71 33.76
C LYS A 810 16.28 -22.10 35.10
N GLU A 811 17.38 -21.34 35.13
CA GLU A 811 17.87 -20.69 36.36
C GLU A 811 17.07 -19.43 36.73
N PHE A 812 16.28 -18.88 35.82
CA PHE A 812 15.61 -17.59 36.01
C PHE A 812 14.10 -17.75 36.09
N SER A 813 13.48 -16.90 36.92
CA SER A 813 12.02 -16.79 36.98
C SER A 813 11.50 -16.01 35.76
N PRO A 814 10.33 -16.38 35.20
CA PRO A 814 9.72 -15.62 34.12
C PRO A 814 9.19 -14.27 34.61
N ASN A 815 8.96 -13.34 33.68
CA ASN A 815 8.13 -12.16 33.95
C ASN A 815 6.64 -12.54 34.12
N GLU A 816 5.78 -11.57 34.45
CA GLU A 816 4.34 -11.77 34.70
C GLU A 816 3.58 -12.40 33.51
N TRP A 817 4.15 -12.39 32.31
CA TRP A 817 3.57 -13.02 31.11
C TRP A 817 4.17 -14.39 30.79
N GLY A 818 5.01 -14.93 31.65
CA GLY A 818 5.58 -16.27 31.49
C GLY A 818 6.80 -16.34 30.57
N LEU A 819 7.47 -15.21 30.30
CA LEU A 819 8.67 -15.15 29.47
C LEU A 819 9.93 -15.09 30.35
N THR A 820 10.88 -15.99 30.09
CA THR A 820 12.16 -16.05 30.78
C THR A 820 13.27 -15.55 29.86
N GLY A 821 14.26 -14.85 30.42
CA GLY A 821 15.44 -14.37 29.68
C GLY A 821 15.22 -13.14 28.85
N MET A 822 14.19 -12.35 29.16
CA MET A 822 14.02 -11.04 28.50
C MET A 822 15.12 -10.03 28.89
N TYR A 823 15.98 -10.39 29.85
CA TYR A 823 17.06 -9.56 30.38
C TYR A 823 18.36 -10.36 30.50
N GLY A 824 19.42 -9.91 29.82
CA GLY A 824 20.72 -10.55 29.86
C GLY A 824 20.76 -11.90 29.13
N ASN A 825 21.72 -12.74 29.51
CA ASN A 825 22.09 -14.01 28.88
C ASN A 825 22.63 -13.81 27.46
N VAL A 826 21.78 -13.61 26.46
CA VAL A 826 22.18 -13.15 25.13
C VAL A 826 21.28 -12.00 24.67
N TRP A 827 21.86 -11.09 23.90
CA TRP A 827 21.06 -10.18 23.08
C TRP A 827 20.19 -10.99 22.11
N GLU A 828 19.08 -10.41 21.69
CA GLU A 828 18.12 -11.11 20.83
C GLU A 828 17.81 -10.30 19.57
N TRP A 829 18.01 -10.91 18.41
CA TRP A 829 17.64 -10.32 17.13
C TRP A 829 16.12 -10.03 17.03
N CYS A 830 15.78 -8.88 16.44
CA CYS A 830 14.43 -8.51 16.03
C CYS A 830 14.33 -8.39 14.50
N GLN A 831 13.11 -8.36 13.96
CA GLN A 831 12.88 -8.27 12.52
C GLN A 831 13.30 -6.89 11.95
N ASP A 832 13.15 -5.83 12.74
CA ASP A 832 13.25 -4.43 12.31
C ASP A 832 14.66 -4.02 11.84
N TRP A 833 14.69 -3.09 10.88
CA TRP A 833 15.89 -2.30 10.64
C TRP A 833 16.13 -1.32 11.80
N PHE A 834 17.38 -1.13 12.20
CA PHE A 834 17.74 -0.17 13.23
C PHE A 834 17.71 1.25 12.66
N GLY A 835 16.88 2.09 13.25
CA GLY A 835 16.75 3.50 12.90
C GLY A 835 15.85 4.25 13.88
N PRO A 836 15.61 5.55 13.63
CA PRO A 836 14.72 6.35 14.47
C PRO A 836 13.27 5.93 14.29
N TYR A 837 12.50 6.01 15.38
CA TYR A 837 11.03 6.00 15.32
C TYR A 837 10.52 7.41 15.08
N SER A 838 9.40 7.55 14.35
CA SER A 838 8.79 8.84 14.01
C SER A 838 8.15 9.59 15.20
N GLY A 839 8.23 9.04 16.41
CA GLY A 839 7.52 9.53 17.60
C GLY A 839 6.01 9.32 17.51
N GLY A 840 5.26 9.69 18.55
CA GLY A 840 3.79 9.64 18.57
C GLY A 840 3.20 8.28 18.95
N VAL A 841 1.98 7.98 18.46
CA VAL A 841 1.34 6.66 18.63
C VAL A 841 1.60 5.85 17.37
N LEU A 842 2.27 4.70 17.48
CA LEU A 842 2.53 3.80 16.37
C LEU A 842 1.68 2.54 16.50
N THR A 843 1.06 2.10 15.42
CA THR A 843 0.23 0.89 15.38
C THR A 843 0.97 -0.20 14.62
N ASP A 844 1.21 -1.34 15.26
CA ASP A 844 1.98 -2.50 14.75
C ASP A 844 3.28 -2.10 14.03
N PRO A 845 4.17 -1.27 14.62
CA PRO A 845 5.34 -0.77 13.93
C PRO A 845 6.32 -1.90 13.56
N LYS A 846 6.87 -1.82 12.36
CA LYS A 846 7.86 -2.77 11.80
C LYS A 846 9.23 -2.13 11.59
N GLY A 847 9.45 -0.97 12.19
CA GLY A 847 10.64 -0.15 12.01
C GLY A 847 10.72 0.47 10.61
N PRO A 848 11.87 1.10 10.27
CA PRO A 848 12.13 1.63 8.93
C PRO A 848 12.08 0.55 7.84
N SER A 849 11.68 0.91 6.63
CA SER A 849 11.61 -0.02 5.49
C SER A 849 12.97 -0.48 4.95
N SER A 850 14.07 0.21 5.30
CA SER A 850 15.44 -0.14 4.93
C SER A 850 16.44 0.36 5.98
N GLY A 851 17.63 -0.25 6.04
CA GLY A 851 18.69 0.15 6.97
C GLY A 851 19.99 -0.62 6.73
N LYS A 852 21.04 -0.26 7.47
CA LYS A 852 22.33 -0.97 7.44
C LYS A 852 22.45 -2.02 8.55
N LEU A 853 21.78 -1.79 9.67
CA LEU A 853 21.88 -2.60 10.89
C LEU A 853 20.49 -3.14 11.23
N ARG A 854 20.39 -4.38 11.69
CA ARG A 854 19.17 -4.96 12.27
C ARG A 854 19.16 -4.73 13.77
N VAL A 855 17.97 -4.61 14.35
CA VAL A 855 17.79 -4.39 15.78
C VAL A 855 18.10 -5.65 16.57
N PHE A 856 18.73 -5.49 17.73
CA PHE A 856 18.74 -6.49 18.81
C PHE A 856 18.42 -5.87 20.17
N ARG A 857 17.89 -6.67 21.11
CA ARG A 857 17.35 -6.23 22.41
C ARG A 857 17.76 -7.14 23.58
N GLY A 858 17.61 -6.68 24.83
CA GLY A 858 17.68 -7.51 26.05
C GLY A 858 18.97 -7.48 26.88
N GLY A 859 20.13 -7.18 26.28
CA GLY A 859 21.42 -7.32 26.97
C GLY A 859 21.97 -8.75 26.90
N GLY A 860 23.27 -8.93 27.10
CA GLY A 860 23.90 -10.25 27.21
C GLY A 860 24.57 -10.49 28.55
N TRP A 861 25.12 -11.68 28.76
CA TRP A 861 25.84 -12.08 29.98
C TRP A 861 26.97 -11.11 30.37
N ASN A 862 27.60 -10.44 29.40
CA ASN A 862 28.66 -9.45 29.58
C ASN A 862 28.17 -8.00 29.64
N SER A 863 26.87 -7.76 29.59
CA SER A 863 26.30 -6.40 29.57
C SER A 863 26.15 -5.86 30.99
N TYR A 864 26.28 -4.54 31.15
CA TYR A 864 25.91 -3.86 32.39
C TYR A 864 24.38 -3.77 32.52
N ALA A 865 23.86 -3.58 33.74
CA ALA A 865 22.42 -3.52 33.96
C ALA A 865 21.72 -2.43 33.10
N LYS A 866 22.40 -1.29 32.85
CA LYS A 866 21.88 -0.20 32.00
C LYS A 866 21.55 -0.65 30.57
N ALA A 867 22.32 -1.59 30.02
CA ALA A 867 22.11 -2.14 28.69
C ALA A 867 21.03 -3.24 28.65
N CYS A 868 20.64 -3.78 29.81
CA CYS A 868 19.59 -4.78 29.94
C CYS A 868 18.20 -4.15 30.18
N ARG A 869 18.04 -2.83 30.19
CA ARG A 869 16.73 -2.20 30.41
C ARG A 869 15.77 -2.54 29.27
N SER A 870 14.47 -2.63 29.57
CA SER A 870 13.44 -3.03 28.60
C SER A 870 13.46 -2.19 27.32
N GLY A 871 13.64 -0.88 27.43
CA GLY A 871 13.71 0.04 26.27
C GLY A 871 15.10 0.26 25.68
N ASN A 872 16.12 -0.47 26.14
CA ASN A 872 17.46 -0.38 25.57
C ASN A 872 17.53 -1.21 24.28
N ARG A 873 18.17 -0.66 23.25
CA ARG A 873 18.24 -1.26 21.90
C ARG A 873 19.65 -1.15 21.35
N GLY A 874 20.04 -2.09 20.50
CA GLY A 874 21.29 -2.03 19.74
C GLY A 874 21.05 -2.42 18.29
N GLY A 875 22.07 -2.22 17.45
CA GLY A 875 22.02 -2.60 16.06
C GLY A 875 23.36 -3.17 15.57
N ALA A 876 23.30 -4.21 14.76
CA ALA A 876 24.46 -4.77 14.07
C ALA A 876 24.11 -5.14 12.63
N GLU A 877 25.11 -5.23 11.76
CA GLU A 877 24.91 -5.65 10.38
C GLU A 877 24.31 -7.07 10.34
N PRO A 878 23.41 -7.38 9.38
CA PRO A 878 22.70 -8.66 9.35
C PRO A 878 23.59 -9.92 9.30
N ALA A 879 24.82 -9.77 8.81
CA ALA A 879 25.80 -10.87 8.69
C ALA A 879 26.74 -11.00 9.90
N LYS A 880 26.68 -10.08 10.87
CA LYS A 880 27.51 -10.15 12.08
C LYS A 880 26.89 -11.12 13.09
N TYR A 881 27.75 -11.74 13.88
CA TYR A 881 27.40 -12.65 14.94
C TYR A 881 28.37 -12.45 16.10
N PHE A 882 27.91 -12.68 17.33
CA PHE A 882 28.70 -12.45 18.54
C PHE A 882 28.41 -13.54 19.57
N ALA A 883 29.37 -13.78 20.48
CA ALA A 883 29.26 -14.79 21.54
C ALA A 883 28.24 -14.44 22.65
N ASN A 884 27.51 -13.34 22.47
CA ASN A 884 26.47 -12.84 23.37
C ASN A 884 25.21 -12.42 22.59
N LEU A 885 25.01 -12.89 21.36
CA LEU A 885 23.87 -12.56 20.51
C LEU A 885 23.22 -13.83 19.94
N GLY A 886 21.96 -14.03 20.31
CA GLY A 886 21.04 -15.08 19.87
C GLY A 886 19.70 -14.49 19.43
N PHE A 887 18.60 -15.20 19.68
CA PHE A 887 17.25 -14.77 19.30
C PHE A 887 16.16 -15.61 19.98
N ARG A 888 14.92 -15.11 19.95
CA ARG A 888 13.69 -15.87 20.24
C ARG A 888 12.68 -15.68 19.12
N LEU A 889 11.68 -16.55 19.07
CA LEU A 889 10.67 -16.55 18.02
C LEU A 889 9.31 -16.05 18.48
N VAL A 890 8.56 -15.55 17.51
CA VAL A 890 7.11 -15.39 17.61
C VAL A 890 6.40 -16.20 16.53
N LYS A 891 5.12 -16.49 16.76
CA LYS A 891 4.21 -17.13 15.81
C LYS A 891 2.89 -16.36 15.79
N GLU A 892 2.36 -16.08 14.61
CA GLU A 892 1.01 -15.53 14.50
C GLU A 892 -0.04 -16.58 14.96
N PRO A 893 -1.13 -16.18 15.64
CA PRO A 893 -2.06 -17.11 16.28
C PRO A 893 -2.67 -18.18 15.37
#